data_AF-A0A2V9TFD7-F1
#
_entry.id   AF-A0A2V9TFD7-F1
#
_cell.length_a   1.000
_cell.length_b   1.000
_cell.length_c   1.000
_cell.angle_alpha   90.00
_cell.angle_beta   90.00
_cell.angle_gamma   90.00
#
_symmetry.space_group_name_H-M   'P 1'
#
loop_
_entity.id
_entity.type
_entity.pdbx_description
1 polymer ?
#
loop_
_entity_poly.entity_id
_entity_poly.type
_entity_poly.pdbx_seq_one_letter_code
_entity_poly.pdbx_strand_id
1 'polypeptide(L)'
;MKKLELLLILFGLSLLVSCATGGTGGGGGPVSVSLTPNSNPVLVGVTFTQQFTANVSGVSNQSVTWSVSGSGCSGASCGAVDANGLYAAPAAPPNPATVTVKAISVADPSKSGSVTVKIVHISVTVLPTATTVALTGTQQFTPQVSPQTSVTWSVTGTGCSGSACGTVDNNGLYTAPSSLPGPAAVKVIATSSVDPVGMGSANVALVASFDSRLKGTYAFRFSGFDGSGAVYSAGNFQADGSGNITNGIQDVNRTSGVQTLSFTGSYSVGSDNRCTMTLTTVSGTATYKLAIAANGEIEFIEFDNSGTRGAGIINKATTPFSVAQISGPYVMLLFGSDSAGNRIGFAGLFQSNAGTLTGGTADLNDNGAASGSSAISGAFTVAPSGRGTMQFVAPGAGTFNFSFYIVDKDKLYFVSTDAAAGSDRLGGLVVSQDTGISFSTATFKGNAVLSLSSVEHSTLSNVSAVGILNTDGAGVLASGSMCDENNAGVIISHQALSGTYTMGSNGRGTISLSGSVPAASFAMYAVTQNKAFLLDISSPAGLTGFLEPQVGANLGPSTIQGVFVTGTIATANNTTGVWTMNGVNGLVGIQDESTPLGNIAAEAVAGSYTVAPNGRGTISLTSPTMTNRVFYIVNNSEFKAVGVDSGDLKSTLVVSQR
;
A
#
# COMPACT_ATOMS: atom_id res chain seq x y z
N MET A 1 -29.34 5.15 28.41
CA MET A 1 -30.31 5.72 27.46
C MET A 1 -30.62 4.66 26.41
N LYS A 2 -31.92 4.44 26.19
CA LYS A 2 -32.61 3.52 25.25
C LYS A 2 -32.26 2.02 25.33
N LYS A 3 -33.22 1.31 25.94
CA LYS A 3 -33.37 -0.12 26.10
C LYS A 3 -33.93 -0.77 24.83
N LEU A 4 -33.54 -2.03 24.69
CA LEU A 4 -33.98 -3.08 23.78
C LEU A 4 -35.50 -3.31 23.85
N GLU A 5 -36.21 -3.18 22.74
CA GLU A 5 -37.61 -3.60 22.61
C GLU A 5 -37.69 -4.97 21.94
N LEU A 6 -38.44 -5.85 22.60
CA LEU A 6 -38.78 -7.21 22.24
C LEU A 6 -40.09 -7.14 21.44
N LEU A 7 -40.04 -7.46 20.14
CA LEU A 7 -41.23 -7.46 19.28
C LEU A 7 -41.99 -8.78 19.44
N LEU A 8 -43.03 -8.73 20.27
CA LEU A 8 -44.06 -9.75 20.44
C LEU A 8 -45.10 -9.56 19.30
N ILE A 9 -45.27 -10.54 18.42
CA ILE A 9 -46.35 -10.51 17.42
C ILE A 9 -47.61 -11.09 18.04
N LEU A 10 -48.60 -10.20 18.19
CA LEU A 10 -49.99 -10.42 18.61
C LEU A 10 -50.69 -11.45 17.70
N PHE A 11 -51.31 -12.48 18.29
CA PHE A 11 -52.45 -13.18 17.67
C PHE A 11 -53.73 -12.73 18.37
N GLY A 12 -54.62 -12.11 17.59
CA GLY A 12 -55.90 -11.60 18.03
C GLY A 12 -56.84 -12.73 18.47
N LEU A 13 -57.33 -12.62 19.70
CA LEU A 13 -58.37 -13.45 20.27
C LEU A 13 -59.73 -12.85 19.90
N SER A 14 -60.48 -13.49 19.00
CA SER A 14 -61.90 -13.19 18.78
C SER A 14 -62.77 -14.28 19.42
N LEU A 15 -63.41 -13.93 20.54
CA LEU A 15 -64.53 -14.67 21.08
C LEU A 15 -65.79 -14.37 20.25
N LEU A 16 -66.43 -15.40 19.71
CA LEU A 16 -67.84 -15.38 19.38
C LEU A 16 -68.53 -16.54 20.10
N VAL A 17 -69.36 -16.18 21.07
CA VAL A 17 -70.33 -17.05 21.73
C VAL A 17 -71.53 -17.18 20.79
N SER A 18 -71.92 -18.41 20.45
CA SER A 18 -73.26 -18.70 19.93
C SER A 18 -73.77 -19.98 20.57
N CYS A 19 -74.93 -19.87 21.21
CA CYS A 19 -75.75 -20.97 21.69
C CYS A 19 -77.08 -20.88 20.95
N ALA A 20 -77.43 -21.92 20.17
CA ALA A 20 -78.71 -22.62 20.20
C ALA A 20 -78.90 -23.56 18.99
N THR A 21 -79.01 -24.85 19.31
CA THR A 21 -79.95 -25.87 18.78
C THR A 21 -80.08 -26.16 17.28
N GLY A 22 -79.69 -27.39 16.91
CA GLY A 22 -80.51 -28.29 16.08
C GLY A 22 -80.10 -28.44 14.61
N GLY A 23 -79.63 -29.64 14.23
CA GLY A 23 -79.56 -30.07 12.82
C GLY A 23 -78.32 -30.89 12.49
N THR A 24 -78.47 -32.21 12.45
CA THR A 24 -77.47 -33.16 11.92
C THR A 24 -77.29 -32.96 10.41
N GLY A 25 -76.11 -32.48 10.01
CA GLY A 25 -75.67 -32.36 8.62
C GLY A 25 -74.17 -32.16 8.56
N GLY A 26 -73.40 -33.24 8.68
CA GLY A 26 -71.95 -33.23 8.53
C GLY A 26 -71.55 -32.82 7.12
N GLY A 27 -70.93 -31.65 7.01
CA GLY A 27 -70.23 -31.19 5.81
C GLY A 27 -68.89 -30.62 6.22
N GLY A 28 -67.93 -31.49 6.54
CA GLY A 28 -66.52 -31.10 6.61
C GLY A 28 -66.12 -30.55 5.24
N GLY A 29 -65.48 -29.36 5.21
CA GLY A 29 -64.89 -28.85 3.97
C GLY A 29 -63.95 -29.88 3.33
N PRO A 30 -63.65 -29.78 2.03
CA PRO A 30 -62.79 -30.75 1.36
C PRO A 30 -61.45 -30.88 2.09
N VAL A 31 -61.08 -32.11 2.45
CA VAL A 31 -59.84 -32.40 3.19
C VAL A 31 -58.64 -31.96 2.37
N SER A 32 -57.75 -31.18 2.96
CA SER A 32 -56.51 -30.75 2.33
C SER A 32 -55.32 -30.91 3.27
N VAL A 33 -54.16 -31.24 2.71
CA VAL A 33 -52.89 -31.41 3.44
C VAL A 33 -51.83 -30.61 2.70
N SER A 34 -51.13 -29.73 3.40
CA SER A 34 -49.96 -29.01 2.89
C SER A 34 -48.78 -29.19 3.83
N LEU A 35 -47.55 -29.05 3.30
CA LEU A 35 -46.33 -29.13 4.09
C LEU A 35 -45.68 -27.75 4.25
N THR A 36 -44.94 -27.54 5.32
CA THR A 36 -44.06 -26.37 5.52
C THR A 36 -42.73 -26.84 6.09
N PRO A 37 -41.57 -26.43 5.54
CA PRO A 37 -41.37 -25.57 4.36
C PRO A 37 -41.84 -26.22 3.05
N ASN A 38 -42.27 -25.42 2.07
CA ASN A 38 -42.80 -25.87 0.78
C ASN A 38 -42.01 -25.37 -0.44
N SER A 39 -40.75 -24.94 -0.26
CA SER A 39 -39.88 -24.58 -1.38
C SER A 39 -39.67 -25.78 -2.31
N ASN A 40 -39.58 -25.53 -3.62
CA ASN A 40 -39.43 -26.60 -4.60
C ASN A 40 -38.13 -26.42 -5.42
N PRO A 41 -37.06 -27.20 -5.16
CA PRO A 41 -36.90 -28.16 -4.07
C PRO A 41 -36.48 -27.51 -2.74
N VAL A 42 -36.71 -28.20 -1.62
CA VAL A 42 -36.02 -27.94 -0.33
C VAL A 42 -34.61 -28.52 -0.41
N LEU A 43 -33.58 -27.74 -0.06
CA LEU A 43 -32.19 -28.24 -0.01
C LEU A 43 -31.90 -28.82 1.37
N VAL A 44 -31.37 -30.04 1.42
CA VAL A 44 -30.91 -30.67 2.68
C VAL A 44 -29.53 -31.27 2.44
N GLY A 45 -28.57 -30.94 3.29
CA GLY A 45 -27.23 -31.52 3.27
C GLY A 45 -27.25 -33.01 3.60
N VAL A 46 -26.25 -33.75 3.11
CA VAL A 46 -26.05 -35.14 3.54
C VAL A 46 -25.94 -35.23 5.06
N THR A 47 -26.51 -36.28 5.67
CA THR A 47 -26.57 -36.50 7.12
C THR A 47 -27.32 -35.45 7.97
N PHE A 48 -27.87 -34.40 7.36
CA PHE A 48 -28.60 -33.36 8.08
C PHE A 48 -30.10 -33.67 8.21
N THR A 49 -30.76 -32.97 9.13
CA THR A 49 -32.20 -33.13 9.37
C THR A 49 -33.00 -31.88 8.99
N GLN A 50 -34.18 -32.06 8.41
CA GLN A 50 -35.13 -31.00 8.10
C GLN A 50 -36.49 -31.33 8.73
N GLN A 51 -37.01 -30.41 9.54
CA GLN A 51 -38.37 -30.52 10.09
C GLN A 51 -39.40 -30.13 9.03
N PHE A 52 -40.40 -30.99 8.83
CA PHE A 52 -41.61 -30.68 8.08
C PHE A 52 -42.82 -30.63 9.00
N THR A 53 -43.69 -29.65 8.80
CA THR A 53 -44.98 -29.53 9.49
C THR A 53 -46.10 -29.79 8.49
N ALA A 54 -47.02 -30.69 8.82
CA ALA A 54 -48.22 -30.92 8.01
C ALA A 54 -49.38 -30.06 8.53
N ASN A 55 -49.98 -29.27 7.64
CA ASN A 55 -51.19 -28.49 7.93
C ASN A 55 -52.39 -29.19 7.29
N VAL A 56 -53.29 -29.74 8.12
CA VAL A 56 -54.48 -30.48 7.70
C VAL A 56 -55.73 -29.62 7.96
N SER A 57 -56.63 -29.51 6.98
CA SER A 57 -57.89 -28.78 7.14
C SER A 57 -59.09 -29.57 6.58
N GLY A 58 -60.31 -29.15 6.93
CA GLY A 58 -61.55 -29.80 6.49
C GLY A 58 -62.02 -30.99 7.34
N VAL A 59 -61.22 -31.42 8.32
CA VAL A 59 -61.49 -32.56 9.23
C VAL A 59 -61.09 -32.23 10.66
N SER A 60 -61.74 -32.89 11.63
CA SER A 60 -61.41 -32.76 13.06
C SER A 60 -60.13 -33.49 13.45
N ASN A 61 -59.84 -34.64 12.83
CA ASN A 61 -58.58 -35.36 13.03
C ASN A 61 -57.48 -34.78 12.10
N GLN A 62 -56.53 -34.07 12.69
CA GLN A 62 -55.42 -33.42 11.98
C GLN A 62 -54.14 -34.28 11.89
N SER A 63 -54.20 -35.55 12.30
CA SER A 63 -53.04 -36.45 12.30
C SER A 63 -52.64 -36.88 10.89
N VAL A 64 -51.34 -37.11 10.67
CA VAL A 64 -50.80 -37.59 9.39
C VAL A 64 -49.86 -38.78 9.56
N THR A 65 -49.71 -39.57 8.51
CA THR A 65 -48.65 -40.58 8.39
C THR A 65 -47.57 -40.08 7.43
N TRP A 66 -46.31 -40.15 7.83
CA TRP A 66 -45.16 -39.68 7.05
C TRP A 66 -44.52 -40.81 6.24
N SER A 67 -44.01 -40.48 5.06
CA SER A 67 -43.22 -41.38 4.22
C SER A 67 -42.19 -40.60 3.40
N VAL A 68 -41.10 -41.27 3.01
CA VAL A 68 -40.08 -40.73 2.11
C VAL A 68 -39.78 -41.74 1.00
N SER A 69 -39.63 -41.27 -0.23
CA SER A 69 -39.33 -42.09 -1.40
C SER A 69 -38.60 -41.29 -2.47
N GLY A 70 -37.78 -41.93 -3.30
CA GLY A 70 -37.16 -41.30 -4.47
C GLY A 70 -36.89 -42.32 -5.57
N SER A 71 -36.78 -41.87 -6.83
CA SER A 71 -36.54 -42.76 -7.97
C SER A 71 -35.15 -43.41 -7.95
N GLY A 72 -34.18 -42.78 -7.28
CA GLY A 72 -32.81 -43.25 -7.16
C GLY A 72 -32.47 -44.00 -5.87
N CYS A 73 -33.46 -44.36 -5.05
CA CYS A 73 -33.24 -44.94 -3.73
C CYS A 73 -34.39 -45.84 -3.25
N SER A 74 -34.17 -46.62 -2.19
CA SER A 74 -35.21 -47.39 -1.50
C SER A 74 -34.86 -47.58 -0.02
N GLY A 75 -35.87 -47.52 0.85
CA GLY A 75 -35.67 -47.61 2.30
C GLY A 75 -34.70 -46.55 2.82
N ALA A 76 -33.74 -46.96 3.64
CA ALA A 76 -32.78 -46.06 4.29
C ALA A 76 -31.87 -45.27 3.33
N SER A 77 -31.71 -45.70 2.06
CA SER A 77 -30.94 -44.92 1.08
C SER A 77 -31.69 -43.66 0.58
N CYS A 78 -32.99 -43.53 0.88
CA CYS A 78 -33.74 -42.29 0.70
C CYS A 78 -33.69 -41.37 1.94
N GLY A 79 -33.02 -41.78 3.01
CA GLY A 79 -33.15 -41.17 4.34
C GLY A 79 -34.33 -41.76 5.14
N ALA A 80 -34.67 -41.11 6.25
CA ALA A 80 -35.77 -41.51 7.13
C ALA A 80 -36.59 -40.29 7.55
N VAL A 81 -37.90 -40.43 7.72
CA VAL A 81 -38.77 -39.39 8.30
C VAL A 81 -39.50 -39.98 9.50
N ASP A 82 -39.44 -39.30 10.65
CA ASP A 82 -40.09 -39.76 11.87
C ASP A 82 -41.59 -39.42 11.93
N ALA A 83 -42.28 -39.86 12.99
CA ALA A 83 -43.71 -39.61 13.18
C ALA A 83 -44.05 -38.11 13.37
N ASN A 84 -43.07 -37.29 13.76
CA ASN A 84 -43.21 -35.85 13.95
C ASN A 84 -42.86 -35.06 12.67
N GLY A 85 -42.45 -35.72 11.59
CA GLY A 85 -42.07 -35.07 10.33
C GLY A 85 -40.62 -34.59 10.28
N LEU A 86 -39.75 -35.05 11.18
CA LEU A 86 -38.31 -34.78 11.10
C LEU A 86 -37.68 -35.74 10.09
N TYR A 87 -37.31 -35.20 8.92
CA TYR A 87 -36.61 -35.94 7.89
C TYR A 87 -35.10 -35.89 8.14
N ALA A 88 -34.41 -37.03 8.09
CA ALA A 88 -32.96 -37.20 8.15
C ALA A 88 -32.44 -37.67 6.80
N ALA A 89 -31.58 -36.87 6.16
CA ALA A 89 -30.98 -37.20 4.88
C ALA A 89 -29.91 -38.30 5.00
N PRO A 90 -29.75 -39.14 3.95
CA PRO A 90 -28.71 -40.17 3.93
C PRO A 90 -27.29 -39.57 3.86
N ALA A 91 -26.28 -40.38 4.17
CA ALA A 91 -24.87 -39.99 4.12
C ALA A 91 -24.33 -39.82 2.68
N ALA A 92 -24.94 -40.49 1.71
CA ALA A 92 -24.64 -40.35 0.29
C ALA A 92 -25.90 -39.91 -0.45
N PRO A 93 -25.82 -38.91 -1.35
CA PRO A 93 -26.97 -38.53 -2.17
C PRO A 93 -27.37 -39.68 -3.11
N PRO A 94 -28.68 -39.93 -3.30
CA PRO A 94 -29.13 -40.89 -4.30
C PRO A 94 -28.86 -40.39 -5.73
N ASN A 95 -29.08 -41.24 -6.74
CA ASN A 95 -28.98 -40.82 -8.14
C ASN A 95 -30.29 -41.16 -8.89
N PRO A 96 -31.14 -40.17 -9.20
CA PRO A 96 -30.98 -38.72 -8.97
C PRO A 96 -31.01 -38.31 -7.49
N ALA A 97 -30.33 -37.20 -7.14
CA ALA A 97 -30.16 -36.70 -5.76
C ALA A 97 -31.41 -36.02 -5.18
N THR A 98 -32.58 -36.61 -5.43
CA THR A 98 -33.88 -36.06 -5.04
C THR A 98 -34.75 -37.12 -4.41
N VAL A 99 -35.41 -36.75 -3.31
CA VAL A 99 -36.43 -37.56 -2.65
C VAL A 99 -37.70 -36.74 -2.45
N THR A 100 -38.82 -37.40 -2.19
CA THR A 100 -40.11 -36.80 -1.90
C THR A 100 -40.52 -37.19 -0.49
N VAL A 101 -40.74 -36.18 0.36
CA VAL A 101 -41.35 -36.38 1.69
C VAL A 101 -42.85 -36.15 1.54
N LYS A 102 -43.65 -37.10 2.03
CA LYS A 102 -45.10 -37.13 1.88
C LYS A 102 -45.79 -37.33 3.23
N ALA A 103 -46.77 -36.47 3.53
CA ALA A 103 -47.69 -36.63 4.66
C ALA A 103 -49.09 -37.00 4.15
N ILE A 104 -49.64 -38.10 4.65
CA ILE A 104 -50.96 -38.63 4.26
C ILE A 104 -51.92 -38.40 5.43
N SER A 105 -53.12 -37.85 5.17
CA SER A 105 -54.13 -37.65 6.22
C SER A 105 -54.59 -38.99 6.79
N VAL A 106 -54.65 -39.09 8.12
CA VAL A 106 -55.23 -40.26 8.80
C VAL A 106 -56.76 -40.28 8.67
N ALA A 107 -57.39 -39.10 8.57
CA ALA A 107 -58.84 -38.97 8.45
C ALA A 107 -59.35 -39.29 7.02
N ASP A 108 -58.55 -38.98 6.00
CA ASP A 108 -58.82 -39.30 4.60
C ASP A 108 -57.51 -39.71 3.89
N PRO A 109 -57.19 -41.02 3.85
CA PRO A 109 -55.96 -41.52 3.23
C PRO A 109 -55.84 -41.24 1.72
N SER A 110 -56.91 -40.76 1.05
CA SER A 110 -56.85 -40.34 -0.34
C SER A 110 -56.19 -38.95 -0.52
N LYS A 111 -55.97 -38.21 0.57
CA LYS A 111 -55.38 -36.86 0.55
C LYS A 111 -54.00 -36.84 1.18
N SER A 112 -53.08 -36.12 0.54
CA SER A 112 -51.69 -36.00 1.00
C SER A 112 -51.05 -34.68 0.55
N GLY A 113 -50.12 -34.18 1.35
CA GLY A 113 -49.17 -33.14 0.97
C GLY A 113 -47.82 -33.76 0.65
N SER A 114 -47.06 -33.18 -0.29
CA SER A 114 -45.73 -33.67 -0.64
C SER A 114 -44.78 -32.53 -0.96
N VAL A 115 -43.50 -32.73 -0.69
CA VAL A 115 -42.44 -31.77 -0.99
C VAL A 115 -41.22 -32.52 -1.54
N THR A 116 -40.58 -31.93 -2.55
CA THR A 116 -39.35 -32.45 -3.13
C THR A 116 -38.15 -31.93 -2.35
N VAL A 117 -37.31 -32.85 -1.89
CA VAL A 117 -36.05 -32.56 -1.21
C VAL A 117 -34.90 -32.91 -2.15
N LYS A 118 -34.01 -31.95 -2.42
CA LYS A 118 -32.75 -32.18 -3.14
C LYS A 118 -31.64 -32.34 -2.11
N ILE A 119 -31.01 -33.51 -2.09
CA ILE A 119 -29.90 -33.82 -1.20
C ILE A 119 -28.61 -33.30 -1.85
N VAL A 120 -27.89 -32.44 -1.15
CA VAL A 120 -26.69 -31.77 -1.68
C VAL A 120 -25.49 -31.99 -0.78
N HIS A 121 -24.30 -31.91 -1.38
CA HIS A 121 -23.05 -31.71 -0.65
C HIS A 121 -22.65 -30.25 -0.85
N ILE A 122 -22.40 -29.52 0.23
CA ILE A 122 -22.08 -28.09 0.17
C ILE A 122 -20.59 -27.89 0.39
N SER A 123 -19.93 -27.25 -0.56
CA SER A 123 -18.55 -26.79 -0.41
C SER A 123 -18.53 -25.34 0.06
N VAL A 124 -17.73 -25.05 1.10
CA VAL A 124 -17.54 -23.70 1.65
C VAL A 124 -16.06 -23.36 1.66
N THR A 125 -15.69 -22.21 1.10
CA THR A 125 -14.35 -21.62 1.20
C THR A 125 -14.46 -20.25 1.86
N VAL A 126 -13.57 -19.93 2.79
CA VAL A 126 -13.53 -18.62 3.45
C VAL A 126 -12.39 -17.79 2.87
N LEU A 127 -12.68 -16.58 2.39
CA LEU A 127 -11.69 -15.64 1.87
C LEU A 127 -11.58 -14.40 2.78
N PRO A 128 -10.37 -13.88 3.05
CA PRO A 128 -9.07 -14.47 2.71
C PRO A 128 -8.83 -15.78 3.47
N THR A 129 -8.09 -16.72 2.87
CA THR A 129 -7.79 -18.03 3.49
C THR A 129 -6.78 -17.94 4.64
N ALA A 130 -5.94 -16.90 4.63
CA ALA A 130 -5.02 -16.58 5.71
C ALA A 130 -4.86 -15.06 5.85
N THR A 131 -4.72 -14.57 7.09
CA THR A 131 -4.41 -13.17 7.39
C THR A 131 -3.68 -13.03 8.73
N THR A 132 -3.15 -11.85 9.01
CA THR A 132 -2.61 -11.46 10.33
C THR A 132 -3.42 -10.29 10.88
N VAL A 133 -3.87 -10.39 12.13
CA VAL A 133 -4.70 -9.37 12.79
C VAL A 133 -4.06 -9.01 14.13
N ALA A 134 -3.90 -7.71 14.40
CA ALA A 134 -3.43 -7.24 15.71
C ALA A 134 -4.54 -7.35 16.76
N LEU A 135 -4.19 -7.40 18.05
CA LEU A 135 -5.16 -7.39 19.15
C LEU A 135 -6.19 -6.26 18.98
N THR A 136 -7.46 -6.55 19.27
CA THR A 136 -8.62 -5.65 19.06
C THR A 136 -8.90 -5.20 17.62
N GLY A 137 -8.03 -5.54 16.67
CA GLY A 137 -8.22 -5.27 15.24
C GLY A 137 -9.32 -6.14 14.64
N THR A 138 -9.79 -5.75 13.46
CA THR A 138 -10.86 -6.45 12.74
C THR A 138 -10.42 -6.94 11.36
N GLN A 139 -11.07 -8.00 10.87
CA GLN A 139 -10.90 -8.53 9.52
C GLN A 139 -12.25 -9.00 8.98
N GLN A 140 -12.61 -8.54 7.78
CA GLN A 140 -13.76 -9.06 7.06
C GLN A 140 -13.42 -10.39 6.38
N PHE A 141 -14.26 -11.41 6.58
CA PHE A 141 -14.22 -12.66 5.84
C PHE A 141 -15.48 -12.82 4.99
N THR A 142 -15.33 -13.38 3.80
CA THR A 142 -16.43 -13.64 2.86
C THR A 142 -16.47 -15.13 2.53
N PRO A 143 -17.63 -15.79 2.70
CA PRO A 143 -17.77 -17.20 2.36
C PRO A 143 -18.09 -17.34 0.87
N GLN A 144 -17.46 -18.29 0.20
CA GLN A 144 -17.79 -18.77 -1.14
C GLN A 144 -18.46 -20.13 -0.97
N VAL A 145 -19.74 -20.23 -1.31
CA VAL A 145 -20.58 -21.39 -0.99
C VAL A 145 -21.18 -21.96 -2.27
N SER A 146 -21.02 -23.27 -2.49
CA SER A 146 -21.56 -23.94 -3.67
C SER A 146 -22.19 -25.29 -3.31
N PRO A 147 -23.48 -25.52 -3.60
CA PRO A 147 -24.48 -24.53 -4.04
C PRO A 147 -24.74 -23.45 -2.97
N GLN A 148 -25.19 -22.25 -3.36
CA GLN A 148 -25.38 -21.11 -2.46
C GLN A 148 -26.38 -21.41 -1.33
N THR A 149 -25.94 -21.25 -0.08
CA THR A 149 -26.76 -21.31 1.14
C THR A 149 -26.32 -20.25 2.15
N SER A 150 -27.09 -20.04 3.22
CA SER A 150 -26.60 -19.25 4.35
C SER A 150 -25.54 -20.04 5.13
N VAL A 151 -24.69 -19.31 5.86
CA VAL A 151 -23.67 -19.88 6.74
C VAL A 151 -23.83 -19.32 8.15
N THR A 152 -23.34 -20.08 9.12
CA THR A 152 -23.12 -19.63 10.50
C THR A 152 -21.63 -19.48 10.73
N TRP A 153 -21.24 -18.45 11.48
CA TRP A 153 -19.84 -18.15 11.77
C TRP A 153 -19.44 -18.60 13.16
N SER A 154 -18.23 -19.09 13.29
CA SER A 154 -17.61 -19.38 14.58
C SER A 154 -16.11 -19.11 14.54
N VAL A 155 -15.51 -18.95 15.72
CA VAL A 155 -14.07 -18.82 15.88
C VAL A 155 -13.58 -19.80 16.93
N THR A 156 -12.43 -20.43 16.65
CA THR A 156 -11.80 -21.39 17.56
C THR A 156 -10.28 -21.29 17.48
N GLY A 157 -9.57 -21.67 18.53
CA GLY A 157 -8.12 -21.74 18.57
C GLY A 157 -7.68 -22.84 19.52
N THR A 158 -6.49 -23.41 19.31
CA THR A 158 -6.00 -24.49 20.19
C THR A 158 -5.72 -24.00 21.62
N GLY A 159 -5.45 -22.70 21.79
CA GLY A 159 -5.15 -22.05 23.07
C GLY A 159 -6.27 -21.20 23.67
N CYS A 160 -7.48 -21.23 23.09
CA CYS A 160 -8.58 -20.36 23.52
C CYS A 160 -9.95 -20.98 23.21
N SER A 161 -11.01 -20.46 23.83
CA SER A 161 -12.39 -20.82 23.52
C SER A 161 -13.31 -19.62 23.67
N GLY A 162 -14.37 -19.55 22.85
CA GLY A 162 -15.33 -18.45 22.90
C GLY A 162 -14.65 -17.10 22.66
N SER A 163 -15.04 -16.09 23.45
CA SER A 163 -14.52 -14.72 23.31
C SER A 163 -13.01 -14.57 23.55
N ALA A 164 -12.35 -15.54 24.20
CA ALA A 164 -10.89 -15.55 24.33
C ALA A 164 -10.18 -15.76 22.98
N CYS A 165 -10.87 -16.29 21.96
CA CYS A 165 -10.38 -16.35 20.58
C CYS A 165 -10.78 -15.12 19.74
N GLY A 166 -11.49 -14.15 20.32
CA GLY A 166 -12.16 -13.07 19.61
C GLY A 166 -13.64 -13.37 19.32
N THR A 167 -14.26 -12.52 18.50
CA THR A 167 -15.68 -12.65 18.09
C THR A 167 -15.82 -12.51 16.59
N VAL A 168 -16.77 -13.20 15.98
CA VAL A 168 -17.13 -13.02 14.56
C VAL A 168 -18.63 -12.79 14.47
N ASP A 169 -19.05 -11.75 13.73
CA ASP A 169 -20.47 -11.43 13.55
C ASP A 169 -21.12 -12.27 12.43
N ASN A 170 -22.44 -12.11 12.24
CA ASN A 170 -23.18 -12.85 11.21
C ASN A 170 -22.78 -12.47 9.77
N ASN A 171 -22.10 -11.34 9.58
CA ASN A 171 -21.59 -10.89 8.29
C ASN A 171 -20.15 -11.36 8.02
N GLY A 172 -19.51 -12.06 8.96
CA GLY A 172 -18.13 -12.53 8.83
C GLY A 172 -17.08 -11.51 9.25
N LEU A 173 -17.45 -10.44 9.96
CA LEU A 173 -16.50 -9.50 10.53
C LEU A 173 -15.92 -10.08 11.82
N TYR A 174 -14.66 -10.52 11.76
CA TYR A 174 -13.89 -10.98 12.91
C TYR A 174 -13.30 -9.79 13.67
N THR A 175 -13.31 -9.85 15.01
CA THR A 175 -12.63 -8.95 15.94
C THR A 175 -11.69 -9.76 16.83
N ALA A 176 -10.40 -9.44 16.80
CA ALA A 176 -9.37 -10.11 17.58
C ALA A 176 -9.54 -9.87 19.10
N PRO A 177 -9.11 -10.83 19.95
CA PRO A 177 -9.17 -10.66 21.41
C PRO A 177 -8.25 -9.53 21.90
N SER A 178 -8.39 -9.14 23.16
CA SER A 178 -7.57 -8.11 23.82
C SER A 178 -6.23 -8.63 24.39
N SER A 179 -6.00 -9.95 24.35
CA SER A 179 -4.73 -10.58 24.75
C SER A 179 -4.43 -11.76 23.83
N LEU A 180 -3.13 -12.07 23.65
CA LEU A 180 -2.71 -13.16 22.78
C LEU A 180 -3.00 -14.52 23.42
N PRO A 181 -3.70 -15.44 22.72
CA PRO A 181 -3.78 -16.83 23.13
C PRO A 181 -2.43 -17.55 22.91
N GLY A 182 -2.24 -18.71 23.55
CA GLY A 182 -1.07 -19.56 23.34
C GLY A 182 -1.47 -20.89 22.69
N PRO A 183 -1.21 -21.13 21.39
CA PRO A 183 -0.49 -20.28 20.42
C PRO A 183 -1.31 -19.08 19.90
N ALA A 184 -0.61 -18.06 19.39
CA ALA A 184 -1.18 -16.81 18.87
C ALA A 184 -1.83 -16.98 17.48
N ALA A 185 -2.74 -17.94 17.36
CA ALA A 185 -3.45 -18.22 16.12
C ALA A 185 -4.86 -18.74 16.39
N VAL A 186 -5.80 -18.37 15.52
CA VAL A 186 -7.19 -18.84 15.54
C VAL A 186 -7.65 -19.25 14.14
N LYS A 187 -8.78 -19.93 14.06
CA LYS A 187 -9.50 -20.25 12.84
C LYS A 187 -10.86 -19.59 12.85
N VAL A 188 -11.18 -18.85 11.80
CA VAL A 188 -12.54 -18.34 11.54
C VAL A 188 -13.22 -19.31 10.60
N ILE A 189 -14.37 -19.83 11.01
CA ILE A 189 -15.06 -20.95 10.35
C ILE A 189 -16.43 -20.49 9.90
N ALA A 190 -16.75 -20.75 8.62
CA ALA A 190 -18.09 -20.66 8.08
C ALA A 190 -18.65 -22.07 7.87
N THR A 191 -19.80 -22.36 8.48
CA THR A 191 -20.49 -23.66 8.36
C THR A 191 -21.83 -23.46 7.70
N SER A 192 -22.18 -24.25 6.67
CA SER A 192 -23.49 -24.15 6.03
C SER A 192 -24.63 -24.43 7.02
N SER A 193 -25.71 -23.65 6.92
CA SER A 193 -26.91 -23.78 7.77
C SER A 193 -27.76 -25.02 7.47
N VAL A 194 -27.54 -25.67 6.33
CA VAL A 194 -28.29 -26.86 5.89
C VAL A 194 -27.41 -28.08 5.61
N ASP A 195 -26.09 -27.95 5.70
CA ASP A 195 -25.08 -29.02 5.63
C ASP A 195 -23.94 -28.73 6.64
N PRO A 196 -24.01 -29.23 7.89
CA PRO A 196 -22.99 -28.96 8.90
C PRO A 196 -21.60 -29.54 8.57
N VAL A 197 -21.52 -30.48 7.63
CA VAL A 197 -20.24 -31.04 7.15
C VAL A 197 -19.63 -30.13 6.08
N GLY A 198 -20.47 -29.35 5.39
CA GLY A 198 -20.08 -28.28 4.48
C GLY A 198 -19.54 -27.06 5.23
N MET A 199 -18.27 -27.10 5.61
CA MET A 199 -17.59 -26.02 6.33
C MET A 199 -16.30 -25.59 5.63
N GLY A 200 -15.96 -24.31 5.78
CA GLY A 200 -14.70 -23.71 5.33
C GLY A 200 -14.05 -22.94 6.47
N SER A 201 -12.72 -22.83 6.47
CA SER A 201 -12.00 -22.10 7.51
C SER A 201 -10.89 -21.23 6.96
N ALA A 202 -10.67 -20.07 7.58
CA ALA A 202 -9.51 -19.21 7.37
C ALA A 202 -8.59 -19.23 8.59
N ASN A 203 -7.28 -19.22 8.35
CA ASN A 203 -6.27 -19.15 9.40
C ASN A 203 -5.96 -17.68 9.74
N VAL A 204 -5.97 -17.33 11.02
CA VAL A 204 -5.66 -15.98 11.49
C VAL A 204 -4.48 -16.04 12.45
N ALA A 205 -3.37 -15.45 12.06
CA ALA A 205 -2.26 -15.18 12.98
C ALA A 205 -2.57 -13.93 13.79
N LEU A 206 -2.35 -13.99 15.11
CA LEU A 206 -2.56 -12.85 16.01
C LEU A 206 -1.22 -12.25 16.41
N VAL A 207 -1.13 -10.92 16.38
CA VAL A 207 0.04 -10.16 16.84
C VAL A 207 -0.36 -9.12 17.87
N ALA A 208 0.56 -8.74 18.76
CA ALA A 208 0.28 -7.66 19.71
C ALA A 208 0.06 -6.32 18.99
N SER A 209 0.94 -6.03 18.03
CA SER A 209 0.86 -4.91 17.09
C SER A 209 1.65 -5.26 15.83
N PHE A 210 1.65 -4.39 14.82
CA PHE A 210 2.52 -4.53 13.64
C PHE A 210 3.88 -3.82 13.81
N ASP A 211 4.19 -3.34 15.01
CA ASP A 211 5.37 -2.50 15.28
C ASP A 211 6.70 -3.23 15.06
N SER A 212 6.67 -4.57 15.06
CA SER A 212 7.85 -5.38 14.71
C SER A 212 8.33 -5.17 13.27
N ARG A 213 7.50 -4.56 12.40
CA ARG A 213 7.91 -4.15 11.04
C ARG A 213 8.97 -3.04 11.07
N LEU A 214 9.01 -2.24 12.13
CA LEU A 214 10.07 -1.27 12.38
C LEU A 214 10.93 -1.75 13.54
N LYS A 215 12.02 -2.44 13.23
CA LYS A 215 12.96 -2.95 14.24
C LYS A 215 14.38 -2.91 13.73
N GLY A 216 15.26 -2.22 14.45
CA GLY A 216 16.64 -2.02 14.09
C GLY A 216 17.03 -0.55 14.01
N THR A 217 18.23 -0.31 13.52
CA THR A 217 18.74 1.03 13.23
C THR A 217 18.27 1.44 11.84
N TYR A 218 17.84 2.69 11.69
CA TYR A 218 17.39 3.28 10.44
C TYR A 218 18.08 4.61 10.22
N ALA A 219 18.37 4.95 8.97
CA ALA A 219 18.83 6.27 8.57
C ALA A 219 17.76 6.93 7.67
N PHE A 220 17.67 8.24 7.72
CA PHE A 220 16.68 9.00 6.96
C PHE A 220 17.25 10.28 6.37
N ARG A 221 16.62 10.72 5.29
CA ARG A 221 16.73 12.08 4.77
C ARG A 221 15.35 12.72 4.70
N PHE A 222 15.30 14.03 4.88
CA PHE A 222 14.10 14.83 4.81
C PHE A 222 14.43 16.15 4.12
N SER A 223 13.53 16.58 3.25
CA SER A 223 13.53 17.92 2.68
C SER A 223 12.14 18.52 2.86
N GLY A 224 12.06 19.83 2.99
CA GLY A 224 10.81 20.50 3.28
C GLY A 224 10.97 22.00 3.42
N PHE A 225 9.96 22.61 4.03
CA PHE A 225 9.78 24.05 4.15
C PHE A 225 9.16 24.40 5.49
N ASP A 226 9.55 25.53 6.05
CA ASP A 226 8.79 26.19 7.10
C ASP A 226 8.47 27.65 6.71
N GLY A 227 7.82 28.39 7.59
CA GLY A 227 7.46 29.80 7.34
C GLY A 227 8.65 30.72 7.05
N SER A 228 9.89 30.27 7.29
CA SER A 228 11.13 31.01 7.03
C SER A 228 11.91 30.51 5.81
N GLY A 229 11.48 29.43 5.16
CA GLY A 229 12.11 28.89 3.94
C GLY A 229 12.47 27.41 4.03
N ALA A 230 13.56 27.03 3.37
CA ALA A 230 13.97 25.64 3.20
C ALA A 230 14.33 24.94 4.52
N VAL A 231 14.02 23.65 4.58
CA VAL A 231 14.43 22.74 5.64
C VAL A 231 15.02 21.49 5.03
N TYR A 232 16.25 21.15 5.41
CA TYR A 232 16.87 19.87 5.10
C TYR A 232 17.29 19.18 6.39
N SER A 233 17.08 17.88 6.48
CA SER A 233 17.53 17.09 7.62
C SER A 233 18.01 15.73 7.18
N ALA A 234 19.03 15.22 7.85
CA ALA A 234 19.41 13.81 7.77
C ALA A 234 19.69 13.31 9.19
N GLY A 235 19.43 12.03 9.43
CA GLY A 235 19.56 11.47 10.77
C GLY A 235 19.55 9.96 10.77
N ASN A 236 19.71 9.39 11.96
CA ASN A 236 19.43 7.99 12.22
C ASN A 236 18.79 7.77 13.58
N PHE A 237 18.15 6.61 13.76
CA PHE A 237 17.45 6.25 14.98
C PHE A 237 17.36 4.73 15.18
N GLN A 238 17.10 4.30 16.41
CA GLN A 238 16.87 2.91 16.79
C GLN A 238 15.42 2.66 17.17
N ALA A 239 14.72 1.86 16.36
CA ALA A 239 13.39 1.33 16.66
C ALA A 239 13.51 -0.03 17.38
N ASP A 240 12.69 -0.23 18.42
CA ASP A 240 12.74 -1.44 19.27
C ASP A 240 11.91 -2.63 18.75
N GLY A 241 11.01 -2.40 17.80
CA GLY A 241 10.02 -3.37 17.33
C GLY A 241 8.77 -3.44 18.20
N SER A 242 8.58 -2.49 19.12
CA SER A 242 7.50 -2.45 20.12
C SER A 242 6.92 -1.04 20.29
N GLY A 243 7.16 -0.16 19.30
CA GLY A 243 6.54 1.15 19.21
C GLY A 243 7.36 2.29 19.82
N ASN A 244 8.63 2.07 20.17
CA ASN A 244 9.50 3.10 20.75
C ASN A 244 10.76 3.34 19.93
N ILE A 245 11.12 4.62 19.80
CA ILE A 245 12.43 5.07 19.33
C ILE A 245 13.28 5.34 20.57
N THR A 246 14.28 4.49 20.77
CA THR A 246 15.09 4.45 22.00
C THR A 246 16.25 5.43 21.98
N ASN A 247 16.77 5.74 20.79
CA ASN A 247 17.74 6.79 20.55
C ASN A 247 17.64 7.28 19.10
N GLY A 248 18.12 8.50 18.87
CA GLY A 248 18.19 9.10 17.55
C GLY A 248 18.99 10.38 17.57
N ILE A 249 19.61 10.69 16.44
CA ILE A 249 20.33 11.93 16.20
C ILE A 249 20.06 12.40 14.77
N GLN A 250 19.88 13.71 14.61
CA GLN A 250 19.69 14.34 13.31
C GLN A 250 20.46 15.65 13.23
N ASP A 251 20.89 16.00 12.03
CA ASP A 251 21.30 17.36 11.68
C ASP A 251 20.23 18.00 10.82
N VAL A 252 19.83 19.20 11.21
CA VAL A 252 18.82 20.00 10.51
C VAL A 252 19.48 21.30 10.05
N ASN A 253 19.33 21.63 8.77
CA ASN A 253 19.70 22.92 8.21
C ASN A 253 18.44 23.69 7.80
N ARG A 254 18.27 24.89 8.38
CA ARG A 254 17.13 25.79 8.14
C ARG A 254 17.62 27.23 8.01
N THR A 255 16.71 28.16 7.72
CA THR A 255 17.01 29.60 7.69
C THR A 255 17.58 30.12 9.03
N SER A 256 17.19 29.52 10.16
CA SER A 256 17.72 29.86 11.49
C SER A 256 19.12 29.30 11.78
N GLY A 257 19.69 28.51 10.88
CA GLY A 257 21.01 27.89 11.00
C GLY A 257 20.95 26.37 11.21
N VAL A 258 22.13 25.79 11.37
CA VAL A 258 22.35 24.34 11.49
C VAL A 258 22.22 23.91 12.95
N GLN A 259 21.50 22.81 13.20
CA GLN A 259 21.31 22.23 14.52
C GLN A 259 21.58 20.73 14.50
N THR A 260 22.31 20.22 15.50
CA THR A 260 22.42 18.79 15.76
C THR A 260 21.55 18.44 16.96
N LEU A 261 20.54 17.60 16.75
CA LEU A 261 19.50 17.29 17.75
C LEU A 261 19.50 15.80 18.05
N SER A 262 19.59 15.45 19.34
CA SER A 262 19.24 14.12 19.81
C SER A 262 17.72 14.02 19.99
N PHE A 263 17.15 12.84 19.77
CA PHE A 263 15.73 12.59 19.95
C PHE A 263 15.41 11.17 20.41
N THR A 264 14.25 11.04 21.04
CA THR A 264 13.53 9.78 21.26
C THR A 264 12.17 9.89 20.57
N GLY A 265 11.33 8.88 20.69
CA GLY A 265 10.03 8.94 20.05
C GLY A 265 9.20 7.68 20.20
N SER A 266 8.07 7.65 19.51
CA SER A 266 7.21 6.49 19.41
C SER A 266 6.75 6.28 17.97
N TYR A 267 6.29 5.07 17.68
CA TYR A 267 5.66 4.78 16.40
C TYR A 267 4.57 3.72 16.56
N SER A 268 3.61 3.73 15.64
CA SER A 268 2.54 2.74 15.59
C SER A 268 2.26 2.36 14.15
N VAL A 269 2.53 1.09 13.82
CA VAL A 269 2.35 0.54 12.49
C VAL A 269 0.94 -0.08 12.37
N GLY A 270 0.21 0.36 11.36
CA GLY A 270 -1.10 -0.16 10.98
C GLY A 270 -1.02 -1.48 10.20
N SER A 271 -2.14 -2.20 10.14
CA SER A 271 -2.26 -3.43 9.35
C SER A 271 -2.02 -3.20 7.86
N ASP A 272 -2.33 -2.00 7.38
CA ASP A 272 -2.20 -1.54 5.99
C ASP A 272 -0.79 -1.04 5.62
N ASN A 273 0.22 -1.25 6.48
CA ASN A 273 1.61 -0.79 6.32
C ASN A 273 1.83 0.73 6.44
N ARG A 274 0.80 1.51 6.76
CA ARG A 274 1.00 2.91 7.15
C ARG A 274 1.39 2.99 8.61
N CYS A 275 2.08 4.05 9.01
CA CYS A 275 2.58 4.23 10.37
C CYS A 275 2.47 5.69 10.80
N THR A 276 2.13 5.92 12.07
CA THR A 276 2.28 7.22 12.72
C THR A 276 3.52 7.18 13.57
N MET A 277 4.45 8.12 13.36
CA MET A 277 5.69 8.23 14.13
C MET A 277 5.74 9.60 14.82
N THR A 278 6.25 9.66 16.03
CA THR A 278 6.55 10.93 16.72
C THR A 278 8.03 10.99 17.07
N LEU A 279 8.65 12.14 16.85
CA LEU A 279 10.03 12.43 17.22
C LEU A 279 10.06 13.57 18.24
N THR A 280 10.60 13.33 19.42
CA THR A 280 10.71 14.32 20.49
C THR A 280 12.16 14.77 20.63
N THR A 281 12.39 16.04 20.37
CA THR A 281 13.66 16.74 20.58
C THR A 281 13.54 17.73 21.74
N VAL A 282 14.64 18.39 22.11
CA VAL A 282 14.60 19.57 23.00
C VAL A 282 13.79 20.73 22.43
N SER A 283 13.59 20.77 21.11
CA SER A 283 12.83 21.80 20.39
C SER A 283 11.33 21.51 20.32
N GLY A 284 10.88 20.34 20.81
CA GLY A 284 9.49 19.91 20.77
C GLY A 284 9.29 18.53 20.13
N THR A 285 8.03 18.13 20.01
CA THR A 285 7.62 16.87 19.39
C THR A 285 7.06 17.13 18.00
N ALA A 286 7.60 16.43 17.02
CA ALA A 286 7.08 16.39 15.66
C ALA A 286 6.35 15.07 15.37
N THR A 287 5.30 15.09 14.55
CA THR A 287 4.54 13.92 14.10
C THR A 287 4.75 13.70 12.61
N TYR A 288 4.89 12.44 12.21
CA TYR A 288 5.09 12.02 10.83
C TYR A 288 4.13 10.89 10.47
N LYS A 289 3.73 10.86 9.21
CA LYS A 289 3.04 9.72 8.58
C LYS A 289 4.02 9.00 7.68
N LEU A 290 3.99 7.68 7.74
CA LEU A 290 4.92 6.78 7.05
C LEU A 290 4.12 5.74 6.26
N ALA A 291 4.69 5.23 5.18
CA ALA A 291 4.23 4.03 4.50
C ALA A 291 5.42 3.10 4.24
N ILE A 292 5.30 1.83 4.64
CA ILE A 292 6.40 0.85 4.64
C ILE A 292 6.26 -0.10 3.45
N ALA A 293 7.22 -0.06 2.52
CA ALA A 293 7.26 -0.95 1.36
C ALA A 293 7.76 -2.35 1.76
N ALA A 294 7.43 -3.37 0.98
CA ALA A 294 7.85 -4.74 1.18
C ALA A 294 9.37 -4.90 1.08
N ASN A 295 10.05 -4.07 0.27
CA ASN A 295 11.51 -4.00 0.22
C ASN A 295 12.15 -3.35 1.48
N GLY A 296 11.34 -2.80 2.40
CA GLY A 296 11.78 -2.15 3.63
C GLY A 296 12.14 -0.66 3.49
N GLU A 297 12.02 -0.08 2.30
CA GLU A 297 12.03 1.38 2.12
C GLU A 297 10.74 1.98 2.68
N ILE A 298 10.85 3.18 3.24
CA ILE A 298 9.76 3.84 3.92
C ILE A 298 9.69 5.28 3.43
N GLU A 299 8.55 5.63 2.83
CA GLU A 299 8.22 7.00 2.49
C GLU A 299 7.59 7.66 3.71
N PHE A 300 7.93 8.93 3.98
CA PHE A 300 7.33 9.63 5.11
C PHE A 300 7.14 11.12 4.86
N ILE A 301 6.14 11.69 5.53
CA ILE A 301 5.79 13.10 5.49
C ILE A 301 5.63 13.66 6.90
N GLU A 302 5.94 14.93 7.08
CA GLU A 302 5.60 15.68 8.30
C GLU A 302 4.06 15.84 8.41
N PHE A 303 3.52 15.78 9.63
CA PHE A 303 2.07 15.69 9.88
C PHE A 303 1.59 16.30 11.23
N ASP A 304 2.23 17.32 11.79
CA ASP A 304 1.86 17.95 13.07
C ASP A 304 1.42 19.43 12.97
N ASN A 305 1.42 20.02 11.77
CA ASN A 305 1.01 21.41 11.55
C ASN A 305 1.82 22.45 12.36
N SER A 306 3.03 22.08 12.83
CA SER A 306 4.00 22.96 13.51
C SER A 306 4.58 24.05 12.61
N GLY A 307 4.23 24.04 11.34
CA GLY A 307 4.68 25.01 10.35
C GLY A 307 5.82 24.49 9.47
N THR A 308 6.47 23.38 9.83
CA THR A 308 7.30 22.63 8.89
C THR A 308 6.42 21.72 8.04
N ARG A 309 6.75 21.52 6.77
CA ARG A 309 6.10 20.58 5.85
C ARG A 309 7.15 19.96 4.96
N GLY A 310 7.05 18.68 4.67
CA GLY A 310 7.99 18.05 3.76
C GLY A 310 7.84 16.55 3.72
N ALA A 311 8.77 15.93 3.00
CA ALA A 311 8.80 14.51 2.77
C ALA A 311 10.23 13.99 2.81
N GLY A 312 10.35 12.69 3.01
CA GLY A 312 11.64 12.02 3.11
C GLY A 312 11.54 10.53 2.92
N ILE A 313 12.72 9.90 2.94
CA ILE A 313 12.87 8.45 2.85
C ILE A 313 13.63 7.96 4.07
N ILE A 314 13.20 6.84 4.63
CA ILE A 314 13.89 6.09 5.67
C ILE A 314 14.30 4.73 5.07
N ASN A 315 15.57 4.35 5.26
CA ASN A 315 16.06 3.01 4.95
C ASN A 315 16.68 2.37 6.20
N LYS A 316 16.60 1.04 6.29
CA LYS A 316 17.26 0.29 7.36
C LYS A 316 18.77 0.42 7.24
N ALA A 317 19.43 0.72 8.35
CA ALA A 317 20.86 0.94 8.40
C ALA A 317 21.65 -0.33 8.80
N THR A 318 22.85 -0.50 8.23
CA THR A 318 23.74 -1.63 8.49
C THR A 318 24.83 -1.26 9.50
N THR A 319 24.78 -1.86 10.69
CA THR A 319 25.72 -1.67 11.80
C THR A 319 26.75 -2.82 11.89
N PRO A 320 27.91 -2.63 12.57
CA PRO A 320 28.39 -1.43 13.24
C PRO A 320 28.90 -0.35 12.28
N PHE A 321 28.79 0.92 12.69
CA PHE A 321 29.24 2.05 11.88
C PHE A 321 30.75 2.28 12.01
N SER A 322 31.44 2.48 10.88
CA SER A 322 32.85 2.84 10.89
C SER A 322 33.29 3.57 9.62
N VAL A 323 34.42 4.29 9.71
CA VAL A 323 35.05 4.97 8.56
C VAL A 323 35.43 3.98 7.45
N ALA A 324 35.72 2.73 7.80
CA ALA A 324 36.10 1.70 6.84
C ALA A 324 34.94 1.21 5.96
N GLN A 325 33.68 1.46 6.37
CA GLN A 325 32.52 1.15 5.53
C GLN A 325 32.42 2.06 4.30
N ILE A 326 33.05 3.25 4.36
CA ILE A 326 33.01 4.24 3.30
C ILE A 326 34.33 4.21 2.57
N SER A 327 34.38 3.37 1.54
CA SER A 327 35.58 3.17 0.72
C SER A 327 35.18 2.86 -0.72
N GLY A 328 35.88 3.49 -1.66
CA GLY A 328 35.63 3.37 -3.09
C GLY A 328 34.95 4.61 -3.68
N PRO A 329 34.54 4.50 -4.95
CA PRO A 329 33.90 5.58 -5.67
C PRO A 329 32.45 5.73 -5.25
N TYR A 330 32.02 6.96 -5.11
CA TYR A 330 30.64 7.33 -4.85
C TYR A 330 30.20 8.40 -5.84
N VAL A 331 28.92 8.35 -6.20
CA VAL A 331 28.22 9.35 -7.00
C VAL A 331 27.23 10.07 -6.08
N MET A 332 27.22 11.39 -6.14
CA MET A 332 26.37 12.26 -5.32
C MET A 332 25.40 13.05 -6.17
N LEU A 333 24.20 13.26 -5.62
CA LEU A 333 23.23 14.23 -6.09
C LEU A 333 22.65 14.96 -4.88
N LEU A 334 22.97 16.24 -4.77
CA LEU A 334 22.48 17.14 -3.73
C LEU A 334 21.69 18.26 -4.40
N PHE A 335 20.70 18.75 -3.68
CA PHE A 335 19.85 19.84 -4.14
C PHE A 335 19.44 20.68 -2.95
N GLY A 336 19.12 21.94 -3.21
CA GLY A 336 18.35 22.75 -2.29
C GLY A 336 18.33 24.22 -2.67
N SER A 337 18.61 25.10 -1.71
CA SER A 337 18.55 26.53 -1.93
C SER A 337 19.75 27.32 -1.48
N ASP A 338 20.09 28.33 -2.26
CA ASP A 338 21.10 29.31 -1.94
C ASP A 338 20.66 30.22 -0.78
N SER A 339 21.54 31.16 -0.44
CA SER A 339 21.29 32.18 0.58
C SER A 339 20.10 33.11 0.29
N ALA A 340 19.75 33.31 -0.97
CA ALA A 340 18.67 34.15 -1.45
C ALA A 340 17.34 33.38 -1.63
N GLY A 341 17.35 32.06 -1.43
CA GLY A 341 16.20 31.18 -1.63
C GLY A 341 15.98 30.73 -3.08
N ASN A 342 16.96 30.95 -3.97
CA ASN A 342 16.95 30.40 -5.33
C ASN A 342 17.39 28.93 -5.31
N ARG A 343 17.23 28.22 -6.44
CA ARG A 343 17.61 26.82 -6.56
C ARG A 343 19.13 26.67 -6.68
N ILE A 344 19.68 25.67 -5.99
CA ILE A 344 21.05 25.19 -6.19
C ILE A 344 21.06 23.66 -6.31
N GLY A 345 21.82 23.14 -7.27
CA GLY A 345 22.01 21.71 -7.49
C GLY A 345 23.49 21.36 -7.57
N PHE A 346 23.84 20.17 -7.09
CA PHE A 346 25.21 19.66 -7.04
C PHE A 346 25.21 18.18 -7.43
N ALA A 347 25.96 17.81 -8.46
CA ALA A 347 26.13 16.41 -8.87
C ALA A 347 27.61 16.13 -9.05
N GLY A 348 28.07 14.97 -8.58
CA GLY A 348 29.51 14.71 -8.56
C GLY A 348 29.85 13.24 -8.36
N LEU A 349 31.14 12.96 -8.50
CA LEU A 349 31.77 11.72 -8.07
C LEU A 349 32.93 12.03 -7.14
N PHE A 350 33.18 11.16 -6.17
CA PHE A 350 34.38 11.20 -5.34
C PHE A 350 34.88 9.81 -5.01
N GLN A 351 36.18 9.71 -4.82
CA GLN A 351 36.87 8.52 -4.34
C GLN A 351 37.16 8.68 -2.86
N SER A 352 36.76 7.67 -2.06
CA SER A 352 36.96 7.69 -0.61
C SER A 352 37.84 6.55 -0.15
N ASN A 353 38.70 6.81 0.83
CA ASN A 353 39.46 5.78 1.52
C ASN A 353 39.88 6.26 2.91
N ALA A 354 39.60 5.46 3.93
CA ALA A 354 40.09 5.65 5.31
C ALA A 354 39.96 7.09 5.85
N GLY A 355 38.82 7.74 5.62
CA GLY A 355 38.55 9.11 6.10
C GLY A 355 39.09 10.23 5.20
N THR A 356 39.56 9.91 4.00
CA THR A 356 40.07 10.90 3.03
C THR A 356 39.36 10.78 1.69
N LEU A 357 39.24 11.91 0.99
CA LEU A 357 38.77 11.96 -0.39
C LEU A 357 39.99 12.03 -1.31
N THR A 358 40.29 10.94 -2.01
CA THR A 358 41.53 10.79 -2.79
C THR A 358 41.40 11.37 -4.21
N GLY A 359 40.22 11.84 -4.59
CA GLY A 359 39.94 12.49 -5.86
C GLY A 359 38.44 12.63 -6.07
N GLY A 360 38.04 13.46 -7.02
CA GLY A 360 36.63 13.67 -7.32
C GLY A 360 36.41 14.79 -8.33
N THR A 361 35.20 14.87 -8.83
CA THR A 361 34.77 15.89 -9.77
C THR A 361 33.30 16.19 -9.54
N ALA A 362 32.90 17.45 -9.58
CA ALA A 362 31.48 17.84 -9.54
C ALA A 362 31.13 18.96 -10.49
N ASP A 363 29.84 19.04 -10.74
CA ASP A 363 29.13 20.13 -11.36
C ASP A 363 28.19 20.75 -10.34
N LEU A 364 28.03 22.06 -10.44
CA LEU A 364 27.12 22.83 -9.62
C LEU A 364 26.34 23.78 -10.52
N ASN A 365 25.05 23.95 -10.24
CA ASN A 365 24.24 24.99 -10.86
C ASN A 365 23.56 25.78 -9.76
N ASP A 366 23.94 27.04 -9.63
CA ASP A 366 23.33 27.99 -8.71
C ASP A 366 22.50 29.01 -9.50
N ASN A 367 21.18 28.80 -9.53
CA ASN A 367 20.22 29.66 -10.23
C ASN A 367 20.60 30.02 -11.68
N GLY A 368 21.16 29.06 -12.42
CA GLY A 368 21.61 29.23 -13.81
C GLY A 368 23.10 29.55 -13.96
N ALA A 369 23.81 29.86 -12.87
CA ALA A 369 25.26 29.98 -12.84
C ALA A 369 25.90 28.59 -12.72
N ALA A 370 25.95 27.86 -13.84
CA ALA A 370 26.58 26.55 -13.89
C ALA A 370 28.11 26.63 -13.84
N SER A 371 28.73 25.83 -12.97
CA SER A 371 30.16 25.55 -12.96
C SER A 371 30.38 24.06 -13.19
N GLY A 372 31.32 23.71 -14.08
CA GLY A 372 31.45 22.35 -14.59
C GLY A 372 32.80 21.71 -14.29
N SER A 373 32.77 20.42 -13.95
CA SER A 373 33.95 19.57 -13.80
C SER A 373 35.00 20.05 -12.79
N SER A 374 34.56 20.67 -11.70
CA SER A 374 35.43 21.14 -10.61
C SER A 374 36.01 19.96 -9.84
N ALA A 375 37.33 19.93 -9.64
CA ALA A 375 37.97 18.90 -8.82
C ALA A 375 37.51 19.01 -7.37
N ILE A 376 37.27 17.88 -6.71
CA ILE A 376 36.93 17.83 -5.27
C ILE A 376 37.99 17.06 -4.51
N SER A 377 38.35 17.57 -3.35
CA SER A 377 39.16 16.90 -2.33
C SER A 377 38.57 17.11 -0.94
N GLY A 378 39.13 16.47 0.09
CA GLY A 378 38.71 16.69 1.46
C GLY A 378 38.88 15.47 2.36
N ALA A 379 38.20 15.50 3.50
CA ALA A 379 38.30 14.47 4.53
C ALA A 379 36.94 14.22 5.17
N PHE A 380 36.80 13.07 5.82
CA PHE A 380 35.59 12.69 6.53
C PHE A 380 35.87 11.86 7.78
N THR A 381 34.93 11.87 8.71
CA THR A 381 34.95 11.04 9.92
C THR A 381 33.61 10.33 10.08
N VAL A 382 33.58 9.24 10.85
CA VAL A 382 32.36 8.49 11.20
C VAL A 382 32.37 8.22 12.70
N ALA A 383 31.34 8.70 13.40
CA ALA A 383 31.12 8.40 14.80
C ALA A 383 30.43 7.03 14.97
N PRO A 384 30.56 6.36 16.13
CA PRO A 384 29.84 5.11 16.43
C PRO A 384 28.31 5.22 16.36
N SER A 385 27.77 6.44 16.47
CA SER A 385 26.35 6.71 16.26
C SER A 385 25.91 6.52 14.81
N GLY A 386 26.82 6.45 13.84
CA GLY A 386 26.53 6.41 12.41
C GLY A 386 26.45 7.78 11.74
N ARG A 387 26.59 8.86 12.52
CA ARG A 387 26.76 10.23 12.02
C ARG A 387 28.22 10.41 11.59
N GLY A 388 28.43 10.80 10.34
CA GLY A 388 29.71 11.24 9.83
C GLY A 388 29.74 12.74 9.53
N THR A 389 30.95 13.30 9.45
CA THR A 389 31.19 14.65 8.94
C THR A 389 32.07 14.55 7.71
N MET A 390 31.82 15.35 6.68
CA MET A 390 32.58 15.36 5.44
C MET A 390 32.78 16.80 4.96
N GLN A 391 34.00 17.10 4.53
CA GLN A 391 34.33 18.37 3.90
C GLN A 391 34.62 18.13 2.42
N PHE A 392 33.98 18.91 1.55
CA PHE A 392 34.32 19.02 0.13
C PHE A 392 35.01 20.35 -0.13
N VAL A 393 36.25 20.28 -0.61
CA VAL A 393 37.03 21.41 -1.06
C VAL A 393 37.06 21.38 -2.58
N ALA A 394 36.40 22.36 -3.20
CA ALA A 394 36.36 22.56 -4.64
C ALA A 394 37.12 23.84 -5.01
N PRO A 395 38.32 23.76 -5.61
CA PRO A 395 39.08 24.95 -5.99
C PRO A 395 38.25 25.87 -6.88
N GLY A 396 38.11 27.14 -6.46
CA GLY A 396 37.32 28.15 -7.18
C GLY A 396 35.84 28.22 -6.80
N ALA A 397 35.23 27.13 -6.30
CA ALA A 397 33.84 27.10 -5.84
C ALA A 397 33.69 27.23 -4.31
N GLY A 398 34.72 26.86 -3.54
CA GLY A 398 34.76 27.03 -2.09
C GLY A 398 34.86 25.72 -1.31
N THR A 399 34.57 25.80 -0.02
CA THR A 399 34.52 24.65 0.88
C THR A 399 33.11 24.46 1.37
N PHE A 400 32.61 23.23 1.24
CA PHE A 400 31.28 22.82 1.67
C PHE A 400 31.42 21.79 2.79
N ASN A 401 30.69 21.97 3.88
CA ASN A 401 30.71 21.04 5.01
C ASN A 401 29.37 20.31 5.10
N PHE A 402 29.43 19.00 5.29
CA PHE A 402 28.26 18.14 5.40
C PHE A 402 28.33 17.27 6.65
N SER A 403 27.17 16.98 7.20
CA SER A 403 26.96 15.76 7.96
C SER A 403 26.35 14.71 7.04
N PHE A 404 26.75 13.46 7.24
CA PHE A 404 26.17 12.34 6.51
C PHE A 404 25.80 11.19 7.43
N TYR A 405 24.85 10.38 6.98
CA TYR A 405 24.30 9.26 7.71
C TYR A 405 24.37 8.00 6.85
N ILE A 406 24.92 6.93 7.42
CA ILE A 406 25.15 5.67 6.72
C ILE A 406 23.86 4.86 6.71
N VAL A 407 23.32 4.58 5.52
CA VAL A 407 22.34 3.49 5.35
C VAL A 407 23.12 2.19 5.27
N ASP A 408 24.03 2.08 4.31
CA ASP A 408 24.96 0.96 4.20
C ASP A 408 26.21 1.41 3.43
N LYS A 409 27.08 0.48 3.03
CA LYS A 409 28.29 0.79 2.26
C LYS A 409 28.00 1.43 0.90
N ASP A 410 26.79 1.22 0.36
CA ASP A 410 26.39 1.63 -0.99
C ASP A 410 25.48 2.87 -0.99
N LYS A 411 25.01 3.33 0.17
CA LYS A 411 24.04 4.44 0.27
C LYS A 411 24.26 5.31 1.51
N LEU A 412 24.37 6.62 1.30
CA LEU A 412 24.52 7.65 2.33
C LEU A 412 23.51 8.79 2.11
N TYR A 413 23.07 9.39 3.21
CA TYR A 413 22.25 10.60 3.20
C TYR A 413 23.02 11.79 3.70
N PHE A 414 22.92 12.91 3.00
CA PHE A 414 23.72 14.11 3.25
C PHE A 414 22.83 15.28 3.65
N VAL A 415 23.34 16.13 4.53
CA VAL A 415 22.82 17.46 4.83
C VAL A 415 23.98 18.42 5.06
N SER A 416 23.93 19.58 4.43
CA SER A 416 24.90 20.66 4.61
C SER A 416 24.90 21.21 6.03
N THR A 417 26.07 21.58 6.52
CA THR A 417 26.30 22.08 7.89
C THR A 417 27.13 23.37 7.93
N ASP A 418 27.25 24.06 6.80
CA ASP A 418 27.90 25.37 6.76
C ASP A 418 27.11 26.39 7.61
N ALA A 419 27.79 26.95 8.62
CA ALA A 419 27.15 27.59 9.76
C ALA A 419 26.77 29.07 9.56
N ALA A 420 26.99 29.66 8.38
CA ALA A 420 26.76 31.10 8.20
C ALA A 420 25.31 31.40 7.78
N ALA A 421 24.73 32.46 8.37
CA ALA A 421 23.55 33.10 7.81
C ALA A 421 23.90 33.54 6.37
N GLY A 422 23.30 32.89 5.38
CA GLY A 422 23.64 33.08 3.98
C GLY A 422 24.56 32.01 3.37
N SER A 423 24.67 30.83 3.98
CA SER A 423 25.21 29.63 3.31
C SER A 423 24.11 28.85 2.57
N ASP A 424 24.53 28.11 1.55
CA ASP A 424 23.66 27.23 0.79
C ASP A 424 23.14 26.07 1.67
N ARG A 425 21.88 25.71 1.46
CA ARG A 425 21.19 24.65 2.17
C ARG A 425 20.97 23.51 1.20
N LEU A 426 21.84 22.53 1.28
CA LEU A 426 21.84 21.32 0.47
C LEU A 426 21.48 20.10 1.31
N GLY A 427 20.74 19.18 0.71
CA GLY A 427 20.57 17.81 1.18
C GLY A 427 20.52 16.86 -0.01
N GLY A 428 20.68 15.56 0.23
CA GLY A 428 20.55 14.62 -0.88
C GLY A 428 21.05 13.21 -0.63
N LEU A 429 21.40 12.56 -1.74
CA LEU A 429 21.74 11.16 -1.83
C LEU A 429 23.16 10.99 -2.34
N VAL A 430 23.88 10.05 -1.75
CA VAL A 430 25.15 9.55 -2.27
C VAL A 430 25.06 8.03 -2.36
N VAL A 431 25.49 7.47 -3.48
CA VAL A 431 25.52 6.01 -3.70
C VAL A 431 26.86 5.54 -4.22
N SER A 432 27.26 4.31 -3.92
CA SER A 432 28.47 3.72 -4.48
C SER A 432 28.38 3.64 -6.01
N GLN A 433 29.46 3.98 -6.70
CA GLN A 433 29.60 3.73 -8.12
C GLN A 433 30.02 2.28 -8.37
N ASP A 434 29.44 1.64 -9.37
CA ASP A 434 29.77 0.28 -9.77
C ASP A 434 31.21 0.20 -10.32
N THR A 435 32.06 -0.52 -9.60
CA THR A 435 33.46 -0.76 -9.98
C THR A 435 33.65 -1.96 -10.91
N GLY A 436 32.58 -2.73 -11.17
CA GLY A 436 32.59 -3.90 -12.04
C GLY A 436 32.49 -3.57 -13.53
N ILE A 437 32.26 -2.30 -13.88
CA ILE A 437 32.06 -1.85 -15.26
C ILE A 437 33.03 -0.74 -15.66
N SER A 438 33.43 -0.74 -16.93
CA SER A 438 34.16 0.35 -17.54
C SER A 438 33.18 1.34 -18.17
N PHE A 439 33.15 2.57 -17.65
CA PHE A 439 32.24 3.60 -18.14
C PHE A 439 32.61 4.09 -19.55
N SER A 440 31.61 4.14 -20.43
CA SER A 440 31.69 4.69 -21.78
C SER A 440 30.27 4.98 -22.29
N THR A 441 30.08 5.46 -23.52
CA THR A 441 28.73 5.63 -24.07
C THR A 441 27.95 4.30 -24.08
N ALA A 442 28.62 3.16 -24.19
CA ALA A 442 27.98 1.84 -24.16
C ALA A 442 27.36 1.49 -22.78
N THR A 443 27.69 2.25 -21.73
CA THR A 443 27.02 2.15 -20.42
C THR A 443 25.53 2.49 -20.52
N PHE A 444 25.13 3.31 -21.48
CA PHE A 444 23.74 3.69 -21.71
C PHE A 444 23.28 3.11 -23.04
N LYS A 445 22.71 1.91 -22.97
CA LYS A 445 22.12 1.21 -24.11
C LYS A 445 20.79 0.57 -23.70
N GLY A 446 19.71 1.00 -24.34
CA GLY A 446 18.34 0.59 -24.07
C GLY A 446 17.53 1.70 -23.39
N ASN A 447 16.39 1.29 -22.85
CA ASN A 447 15.41 2.20 -22.27
C ASN A 447 15.78 2.55 -20.82
N ALA A 448 15.79 3.85 -20.50
CA ALA A 448 15.94 4.37 -19.15
C ALA A 448 14.79 5.32 -18.82
N VAL A 449 14.14 5.12 -17.68
CA VAL A 449 13.13 6.03 -17.14
C VAL A 449 13.84 7.29 -16.62
N LEU A 450 13.42 8.43 -17.13
CA LEU A 450 13.82 9.76 -16.67
C LEU A 450 12.87 10.19 -15.55
N SER A 451 13.42 10.70 -14.46
CA SER A 451 12.67 11.44 -13.45
C SER A 451 13.45 12.69 -13.05
N LEU A 452 12.80 13.84 -13.11
CA LEU A 452 13.39 15.14 -12.80
C LEU A 452 12.46 15.92 -11.90
N SER A 453 13.04 16.68 -10.97
CA SER A 453 12.32 17.61 -10.11
C SER A 453 13.15 18.83 -9.78
N SER A 454 12.50 19.96 -9.57
CA SER A 454 13.05 21.12 -8.87
C SER A 454 11.97 21.87 -8.12
N VAL A 455 12.39 22.64 -7.11
CA VAL A 455 11.50 23.42 -6.23
C VAL A 455 12.06 24.86 -6.08
N GLU A 456 11.33 25.85 -6.62
CA GLU A 456 11.23 27.27 -6.21
C GLU A 456 10.75 27.46 -4.77
N HIS A 457 11.63 27.85 -3.86
CA HIS A 457 11.28 28.20 -2.49
C HIS A 457 10.58 29.55 -2.40
N SER A 458 11.03 30.56 -3.16
CA SER A 458 10.44 31.91 -3.12
C SER A 458 9.00 31.96 -3.64
N THR A 459 8.65 31.11 -4.62
CA THR A 459 7.33 31.07 -5.25
C THR A 459 6.55 29.78 -4.97
N LEU A 460 7.18 28.78 -4.35
CA LEU A 460 6.68 27.40 -4.23
C LEU A 460 6.28 26.77 -5.57
N SER A 461 6.89 27.24 -6.67
CA SER A 461 6.72 26.66 -8.01
C SER A 461 7.61 25.44 -8.18
N ASN A 462 7.03 24.36 -8.70
CA ASN A 462 7.73 23.12 -8.94
C ASN A 462 7.72 22.77 -10.42
N VAL A 463 8.85 22.23 -10.86
CA VAL A 463 8.93 21.54 -12.14
C VAL A 463 9.14 20.07 -11.84
N SER A 464 8.26 19.22 -12.36
CA SER A 464 8.44 17.77 -12.33
C SER A 464 8.28 17.20 -13.73
N ALA A 465 9.17 16.29 -14.10
CA ALA A 465 9.10 15.60 -15.39
C ALA A 465 9.41 14.12 -15.21
N VAL A 466 8.67 13.29 -15.94
CA VAL A 466 8.94 11.85 -16.08
C VAL A 466 8.96 11.48 -17.55
N GLY A 467 9.78 10.52 -17.92
CA GLY A 467 9.93 10.15 -19.32
C GLY A 467 10.61 8.82 -19.52
N ILE A 468 10.79 8.47 -20.79
CA ILE A 468 11.63 7.36 -21.21
C ILE A 468 12.66 7.88 -22.21
N LEU A 469 13.93 7.56 -21.97
CA LEU A 469 15.03 7.82 -22.90
C LEU A 469 15.48 6.49 -23.51
N ASN A 470 15.53 6.44 -24.83
CA ASN A 470 16.05 5.30 -25.56
C ASN A 470 17.49 5.61 -25.97
N THR A 471 18.46 5.02 -25.28
CA THR A 471 19.89 5.25 -25.50
C THR A 471 20.47 4.16 -26.41
N ASP A 472 21.28 4.52 -27.39
CA ASP A 472 21.77 3.59 -28.42
C ASP A 472 23.09 2.88 -28.09
N GLY A 473 23.79 3.27 -27.02
CA GLY A 473 25.16 2.89 -26.69
C GLY A 473 26.26 3.65 -27.45
N ALA A 474 25.91 4.54 -28.37
CA ALA A 474 26.82 5.29 -29.25
C ALA A 474 26.73 6.81 -29.09
N GLY A 475 26.00 7.30 -28.08
CA GLY A 475 25.91 8.72 -27.74
C GLY A 475 24.72 9.46 -28.37
N VAL A 476 23.72 8.76 -28.91
CA VAL A 476 22.52 9.37 -29.50
C VAL A 476 21.24 8.83 -28.85
N LEU A 477 20.28 9.72 -28.62
CA LEU A 477 18.93 9.30 -28.25
C LEU A 477 18.18 8.77 -29.47
N ALA A 478 17.87 7.49 -29.44
CA ALA A 478 17.07 6.83 -30.46
C ALA A 478 15.61 7.30 -30.41
N SER A 479 14.88 7.02 -31.50
CA SER A 479 13.46 7.32 -31.60
C SER A 479 12.64 6.64 -30.50
N GLY A 480 11.52 7.26 -30.13
CA GLY A 480 10.66 6.82 -29.03
C GLY A 480 11.04 7.37 -27.66
N SER A 481 12.12 8.14 -27.56
CA SER A 481 12.41 8.95 -26.36
C SER A 481 11.34 10.03 -26.20
N MET A 482 10.83 10.22 -24.98
CA MET A 482 9.73 11.14 -24.70
C MET A 482 9.61 11.49 -23.22
N CYS A 483 8.90 12.58 -22.91
CA CYS A 483 8.58 12.98 -21.54
C CYS A 483 7.16 13.55 -21.39
N ASP A 484 6.74 13.59 -20.14
CA ASP A 484 5.58 14.31 -19.64
C ASP A 484 6.05 15.20 -18.49
N GLU A 485 5.63 16.45 -18.49
CA GLU A 485 6.07 17.47 -17.55
C GLU A 485 4.89 18.27 -17.05
N ASN A 486 5.00 18.66 -15.78
CA ASN A 486 4.21 19.72 -15.21
C ASN A 486 5.16 20.76 -14.62
N ASN A 487 5.12 21.95 -15.22
CA ASN A 487 5.87 23.12 -14.81
C ASN A 487 4.91 24.15 -14.24
N ALA A 488 4.64 24.04 -12.93
CA ALA A 488 3.72 24.90 -12.21
C ALA A 488 2.37 25.10 -12.92
N GLY A 489 1.74 24.02 -13.37
CA GLY A 489 0.46 24.00 -14.09
C GLY A 489 0.55 24.10 -15.61
N VAL A 490 1.74 24.38 -16.16
CA VAL A 490 2.00 24.27 -17.60
C VAL A 490 2.30 22.81 -17.93
N ILE A 491 1.33 22.15 -18.55
CA ILE A 491 1.40 20.71 -18.84
C ILE A 491 1.97 20.48 -20.24
N ILE A 492 3.03 19.69 -20.30
CA ILE A 492 3.55 19.11 -21.53
C ILE A 492 3.30 17.62 -21.46
N SER A 493 2.60 17.07 -22.46
CA SER A 493 2.28 15.64 -22.47
C SER A 493 2.74 14.96 -23.74
N HIS A 494 3.28 13.76 -23.59
CA HIS A 494 3.75 12.93 -24.71
C HIS A 494 4.74 13.69 -25.61
N GLN A 495 5.64 14.46 -25.03
CA GLN A 495 6.57 15.25 -25.81
C GLN A 495 7.72 14.40 -26.31
N ALA A 496 7.90 14.33 -27.63
CA ALA A 496 9.02 13.61 -28.23
C ALA A 496 10.34 14.31 -27.86
N LEU A 497 11.33 13.50 -27.46
CA LEU A 497 12.68 13.93 -27.15
C LEU A 497 13.67 13.39 -28.18
N SER A 498 14.69 14.20 -28.47
CA SER A 498 15.87 13.81 -29.25
C SER A 498 17.10 14.43 -28.60
N GLY A 499 18.29 13.95 -28.92
CA GLY A 499 19.48 14.44 -28.23
C GLY A 499 20.72 13.60 -28.41
N THR A 500 21.77 14.01 -27.73
CA THR A 500 23.06 13.29 -27.67
C THR A 500 23.53 13.18 -26.23
N TYR A 501 24.37 12.20 -25.95
CA TYR A 501 24.99 12.04 -24.65
C TYR A 501 26.45 11.60 -24.79
N THR A 502 27.25 11.95 -23.79
CA THR A 502 28.65 11.57 -23.66
C THR A 502 28.86 10.82 -22.36
N MET A 503 29.93 10.04 -22.25
CA MET A 503 30.30 9.38 -21.01
C MET A 503 31.80 9.12 -20.97
N GLY A 504 32.48 9.75 -20.01
CA GLY A 504 33.90 9.54 -19.71
C GLY A 504 34.14 8.27 -18.91
N SER A 505 35.40 7.83 -18.88
CA SER A 505 35.82 6.60 -18.18
C SER A 505 35.68 6.67 -16.66
N ASN A 506 35.59 7.87 -16.09
CA ASN A 506 35.29 8.08 -14.68
C ASN A 506 33.78 8.03 -14.36
N GLY A 507 32.93 7.85 -15.37
CA GLY A 507 31.48 7.87 -15.20
C GLY A 507 30.86 9.27 -15.20
N ARG A 508 31.60 10.35 -15.49
CA ARG A 508 31.05 11.68 -15.75
C ARG A 508 30.81 11.86 -17.24
N GLY A 509 29.64 12.39 -17.61
CA GLY A 509 29.27 12.74 -18.96
C GLY A 509 28.30 13.92 -19.00
N THR A 510 27.72 14.15 -20.17
CA THR A 510 26.65 15.13 -20.38
C THR A 510 25.55 14.51 -21.23
N ILE A 511 24.33 14.99 -21.06
CA ILE A 511 23.21 14.68 -21.95
C ILE A 511 22.52 15.99 -22.38
N SER A 512 22.33 16.15 -23.69
CA SER A 512 21.62 17.30 -24.27
C SER A 512 20.29 16.83 -24.83
N LEU A 513 19.20 17.49 -24.43
CA LEU A 513 17.83 17.15 -24.79
C LEU A 513 17.21 18.25 -25.66
N SER A 514 16.51 17.83 -26.71
CA SER A 514 15.72 18.67 -27.61
C SER A 514 14.29 18.14 -27.66
N GLY A 515 13.29 19.03 -27.64
CA GLY A 515 11.87 18.65 -27.67
C GLY A 515 11.01 19.33 -26.62
N SER A 516 11.59 20.03 -25.65
CA SER A 516 11.00 20.75 -24.48
C SER A 516 11.00 19.98 -23.16
N VAL A 517 12.02 20.33 -22.37
CA VAL A 517 12.20 20.32 -20.91
C VAL A 517 12.82 21.69 -20.62
N PRO A 518 12.59 22.39 -19.48
CA PRO A 518 13.15 23.72 -19.22
C PRO A 518 14.68 23.79 -19.36
N ALA A 519 15.34 22.65 -19.15
CA ALA A 519 16.76 22.43 -19.32
C ALA A 519 17.08 21.73 -20.64
N ALA A 520 18.02 22.29 -21.40
CA ALA A 520 18.50 21.71 -22.65
C ALA A 520 19.73 20.80 -22.46
N SER A 521 20.44 20.89 -21.32
CA SER A 521 21.63 20.07 -21.05
C SER A 521 21.82 19.76 -19.58
N PHE A 522 22.21 18.52 -19.30
CA PHE A 522 22.48 18.01 -17.95
C PHE A 522 23.90 17.46 -17.85
N ALA A 523 24.56 17.70 -16.72
CA ALA A 523 25.67 16.87 -16.27
C ALA A 523 25.11 15.51 -15.86
N MET A 524 25.79 14.44 -16.27
CA MET A 524 25.37 13.06 -16.05
C MET A 524 26.45 12.29 -15.30
N TYR A 525 26.11 11.69 -14.18
CA TYR A 525 27.02 10.86 -13.38
C TYR A 525 26.51 9.43 -13.29
N ALA A 526 27.20 8.51 -13.97
CA ALA A 526 26.81 7.11 -14.05
C ALA A 526 27.06 6.38 -12.72
N VAL A 527 26.03 5.68 -12.24
CA VAL A 527 26.08 4.85 -11.03
C VAL A 527 26.42 3.41 -11.41
N THR A 528 25.70 2.85 -12.38
CA THR A 528 25.93 1.51 -12.96
C THR A 528 25.39 1.51 -14.41
N GLN A 529 25.32 0.36 -15.06
CA GLN A 529 24.75 0.20 -16.40
C GLN A 529 23.36 0.83 -16.47
N ASN A 530 23.20 1.79 -17.39
CA ASN A 530 21.95 2.48 -17.69
C ASN A 530 21.27 3.16 -16.48
N LYS A 531 22.05 3.54 -15.46
CA LYS A 531 21.60 4.29 -14.28
C LYS A 531 22.51 5.49 -14.02
N ALA A 532 21.94 6.68 -13.88
CA ALA A 532 22.71 7.91 -13.64
C ALA A 532 21.98 8.93 -12.77
N PHE A 533 22.74 9.84 -12.18
CA PHE A 533 22.25 11.09 -11.61
C PHE A 533 22.39 12.22 -12.61
N LEU A 534 21.42 13.12 -12.64
CA LEU A 534 21.34 14.24 -13.56
C LEU A 534 21.27 15.57 -12.80
N LEU A 535 22.00 16.56 -13.30
CA LEU A 535 21.93 17.95 -12.88
C LEU A 535 21.82 18.85 -14.10
N ASP A 536 20.78 19.68 -14.18
CA ASP A 536 20.66 20.73 -15.18
C ASP A 536 21.82 21.70 -15.05
N ILE A 537 22.51 21.95 -16.16
CA ILE A 537 23.66 22.86 -16.28
C ILE A 537 23.41 23.96 -17.34
N SER A 538 22.16 24.16 -17.73
CA SER A 538 21.76 24.97 -18.88
C SER A 538 20.70 26.02 -18.58
N SER A 539 20.01 25.92 -17.44
CA SER A 539 18.90 26.79 -17.10
C SER A 539 18.87 27.16 -15.61
N PRO A 540 18.15 28.22 -15.23
CA PRO A 540 17.88 28.56 -13.84
C PRO A 540 16.86 27.62 -13.16
N ALA A 541 16.23 26.70 -13.90
CA ALA A 541 15.28 25.75 -13.32
C ALA A 541 15.97 24.76 -12.37
N GLY A 542 17.27 24.49 -12.57
CA GLY A 542 18.09 23.70 -11.65
C GLY A 542 17.55 22.28 -11.43
N LEU A 543 16.98 21.67 -12.48
CA LEU A 543 16.41 20.33 -12.42
C LEU A 543 17.46 19.31 -11.98
N THR A 544 17.08 18.46 -11.04
CA THR A 544 17.90 17.32 -10.61
C THR A 544 17.08 16.04 -10.72
N GLY A 545 17.74 14.91 -10.87
CA GLY A 545 17.03 13.63 -10.81
C GLY A 545 17.83 12.45 -11.34
N PHE A 546 17.12 11.46 -11.88
CA PHE A 546 17.64 10.13 -12.11
C PHE A 546 17.31 9.63 -13.51
N LEU A 547 18.25 8.88 -14.08
CA LEU A 547 17.98 7.87 -15.10
C LEU A 547 18.00 6.50 -14.42
N GLU A 548 16.96 5.70 -14.64
CA GLU A 548 16.87 4.34 -14.09
C GLU A 548 16.53 3.33 -15.19
N PRO A 549 17.16 2.15 -15.21
CA PRO A 549 16.93 1.19 -16.28
C PRO A 549 15.48 0.72 -16.27
N GLN A 550 14.82 0.77 -17.44
CA GLN A 550 13.52 0.15 -17.60
C GLN A 550 13.72 -1.36 -17.78
N VAL A 551 13.22 -2.15 -16.84
CA VAL A 551 13.35 -3.61 -16.80
C VAL A 551 11.99 -4.25 -17.10
N GLY A 552 11.99 -5.12 -18.12
CA GLY A 552 10.82 -5.91 -18.52
C GLY A 552 10.60 -5.87 -20.03
N ALA A 553 10.00 -6.92 -20.57
CA ALA A 553 9.54 -6.97 -21.95
C ALA A 553 8.00 -7.04 -21.96
N ASN A 554 7.37 -6.44 -22.96
CA ASN A 554 5.91 -6.42 -23.11
C ASN A 554 5.19 -5.85 -21.87
N LEU A 555 5.54 -4.61 -21.51
CA LEU A 555 4.94 -3.92 -20.36
C LEU A 555 3.44 -3.72 -20.56
N GLY A 556 2.67 -3.89 -19.49
CA GLY A 556 1.21 -3.76 -19.49
C GLY A 556 0.63 -3.65 -18.08
N PRO A 557 -0.70 -3.58 -17.92
CA PRO A 557 -1.30 -3.35 -16.61
C PRO A 557 -0.95 -4.39 -15.54
N SER A 558 -0.69 -5.63 -15.95
CA SER A 558 -0.27 -6.73 -15.07
C SER A 558 1.16 -6.59 -14.56
N THR A 559 2.02 -5.82 -15.23
CA THR A 559 3.41 -5.59 -14.83
C THR A 559 3.50 -4.97 -13.44
N ILE A 560 2.57 -4.08 -13.11
CA ILE A 560 2.49 -3.39 -11.83
C ILE A 560 1.31 -3.89 -10.99
N GLN A 561 0.90 -5.16 -11.12
CA GLN A 561 -0.14 -5.75 -10.26
C GLN A 561 0.39 -5.94 -8.83
N GLY A 562 -0.28 -5.38 -7.82
CA GLY A 562 -0.02 -5.62 -6.39
C GLY A 562 -0.01 -4.35 -5.55
N VAL A 563 0.55 -4.44 -4.35
CA VAL A 563 0.62 -3.34 -3.38
C VAL A 563 1.87 -2.51 -3.62
N PHE A 564 1.73 -1.19 -3.54
CA PHE A 564 2.77 -0.19 -3.65
C PHE A 564 2.64 0.83 -2.53
N VAL A 565 3.77 1.24 -1.98
CA VAL A 565 3.89 2.49 -1.23
C VAL A 565 4.06 3.63 -2.19
N THR A 566 3.32 4.71 -1.98
CA THR A 566 3.49 5.97 -2.69
C THR A 566 4.07 7.03 -1.76
N GLY A 567 4.96 7.86 -2.30
CA GLY A 567 5.54 9.01 -1.63
C GLY A 567 5.76 10.15 -2.63
N THR A 568 5.83 11.37 -2.13
CA THR A 568 6.17 12.56 -2.92
C THR A 568 7.57 13.04 -2.59
N ILE A 569 8.30 13.56 -3.57
CA ILE A 569 9.43 14.46 -3.28
C ILE A 569 8.88 15.73 -2.63
N ALA A 570 9.65 16.32 -1.71
CA ALA A 570 9.19 17.42 -0.86
C ALA A 570 8.68 18.62 -1.64
N THR A 571 7.43 18.99 -1.39
CA THR A 571 6.79 20.20 -1.93
C THR A 571 5.87 20.81 -0.88
N ALA A 572 5.00 21.77 -1.25
CA ALA A 572 3.99 22.25 -0.31
C ALA A 572 2.89 21.21 -0.02
N ASN A 573 2.60 20.28 -0.95
CA ASN A 573 1.64 19.21 -0.77
C ASN A 573 2.40 17.88 -0.74
N ASN A 574 2.43 17.22 0.41
CA ASN A 574 3.16 15.97 0.56
C ASN A 574 2.18 14.84 0.83
N THR A 575 2.34 13.73 0.11
CA THR A 575 1.52 12.53 0.29
C THR A 575 2.38 11.32 0.58
N THR A 576 1.88 10.45 1.44
CA THR A 576 2.39 9.09 1.57
C THR A 576 1.23 8.13 1.71
N GLY A 577 1.29 6.96 1.10
CA GLY A 577 0.15 6.05 1.09
C GLY A 577 0.50 4.65 0.63
N VAL A 578 -0.53 3.80 0.65
CA VAL A 578 -0.45 2.40 0.23
C VAL A 578 -1.57 2.14 -0.78
N TRP A 579 -1.17 1.87 -2.02
CA TRP A 579 -2.06 1.67 -3.16
C TRP A 579 -1.98 0.23 -3.65
N THR A 580 -3.11 -0.31 -4.09
CA THR A 580 -3.23 -1.64 -4.67
C THR A 580 -3.70 -1.52 -6.11
N MET A 581 -2.86 -2.03 -7.01
CA MET A 581 -3.11 -2.12 -8.45
C MET A 581 -3.62 -3.51 -8.80
N ASN A 582 -4.80 -3.63 -9.41
CA ASN A 582 -5.44 -4.94 -9.63
C ASN A 582 -4.84 -5.78 -10.78
N GLY A 583 -3.94 -5.22 -11.58
CA GLY A 583 -3.32 -5.87 -12.74
C GLY A 583 -4.09 -5.73 -14.05
N VAL A 584 -5.18 -4.96 -14.06
CA VAL A 584 -6.07 -4.78 -15.23
C VAL A 584 -6.26 -3.29 -15.53
N ASN A 585 -6.95 -2.57 -14.66
CA ASN A 585 -7.28 -1.15 -14.83
C ASN A 585 -7.76 -0.45 -13.56
N GLY A 586 -7.80 -1.13 -12.41
CA GLY A 586 -8.40 -0.62 -11.18
C GLY A 586 -7.35 -0.40 -10.10
N LEU A 587 -7.45 0.74 -9.42
CA LEU A 587 -6.60 1.14 -8.32
C LEU A 587 -7.45 1.51 -7.11
N VAL A 588 -7.05 1.04 -5.93
CA VAL A 588 -7.63 1.41 -4.64
C VAL A 588 -6.51 1.57 -3.60
N GLY A 589 -6.71 2.36 -2.56
CA GLY A 589 -5.69 2.54 -1.54
C GLY A 589 -6.13 3.46 -0.40
N ILE A 590 -5.18 3.74 0.47
CA ILE A 590 -5.33 4.75 1.52
C ILE A 590 -4.05 5.58 1.57
N GLN A 591 -4.19 6.89 1.73
CA GLN A 591 -3.07 7.82 1.85
C GLN A 591 -3.26 8.80 3.01
N ASP A 592 -2.18 9.46 3.39
CA ASP A 592 -2.16 10.62 4.27
C ASP A 592 -1.57 11.80 3.48
N GLU A 593 -2.15 12.99 3.66
CA GLU A 593 -1.75 14.20 2.95
C GLU A 593 -1.46 15.35 3.92
N SER A 594 -0.33 16.03 3.72
CA SER A 594 0.03 17.27 4.39
C SER A 594 -0.02 18.42 3.38
N THR A 595 -1.03 19.29 3.49
CA THR A 595 -1.24 20.45 2.60
C THR A 595 -1.23 21.76 3.37
N PRO A 596 -0.89 22.91 2.77
CA PRO A 596 -0.90 24.21 3.44
C PRO A 596 -2.22 24.57 4.13
N LEU A 597 -3.33 23.94 3.72
CA LEU A 597 -4.66 24.14 4.29
C LEU A 597 -4.97 23.22 5.47
N GLY A 598 -4.20 22.15 5.66
CA GLY A 598 -4.35 21.19 6.75
C GLY A 598 -3.87 19.79 6.38
N ASN A 599 -3.86 18.92 7.39
CA ASN A 599 -3.47 17.53 7.27
C ASN A 599 -4.72 16.65 7.13
N ILE A 600 -4.71 15.71 6.18
CA ILE A 600 -5.80 14.78 5.90
C ILE A 600 -5.27 13.37 6.16
N ALA A 601 -5.85 12.68 7.13
CA ALA A 601 -5.40 11.35 7.53
C ALA A 601 -6.33 10.27 6.94
N ALA A 602 -5.73 9.14 6.54
CA ALA A 602 -6.45 7.96 6.06
C ALA A 602 -7.49 8.25 4.96
N GLU A 603 -7.11 9.09 4.01
CA GLU A 603 -7.93 9.41 2.85
C GLU A 603 -8.02 8.22 1.90
N ALA A 604 -9.25 7.85 1.52
CA ALA A 604 -9.48 6.77 0.59
C ALA A 604 -9.06 7.16 -0.83
N VAL A 605 -8.28 6.29 -1.46
CA VAL A 605 -7.86 6.42 -2.85
C VAL A 605 -8.61 5.41 -3.71
N ALA A 606 -9.18 5.88 -4.81
CA ALA A 606 -9.83 5.02 -5.80
C ALA A 606 -9.66 5.62 -7.18
N GLY A 607 -9.50 4.77 -8.19
CA GLY A 607 -9.33 5.24 -9.55
C GLY A 607 -9.09 4.13 -10.55
N SER A 608 -8.63 4.54 -11.72
CA SER A 608 -8.26 3.64 -12.81
C SER A 608 -6.88 3.97 -13.36
N TYR A 609 -6.29 3.00 -14.06
CA TYR A 609 -5.01 3.18 -14.71
C TYR A 609 -4.90 2.45 -16.05
N THR A 610 -3.99 2.91 -16.89
CA THR A 610 -3.62 2.28 -18.17
C THR A 610 -2.10 2.12 -18.26
N VAL A 611 -1.62 1.18 -19.07
CA VAL A 611 -0.19 0.98 -19.37
C VAL A 611 -0.02 0.66 -20.84
N ALA A 612 0.77 1.45 -21.55
CA ALA A 612 1.17 1.22 -22.93
C ALA A 612 2.43 0.32 -23.01
N PRO A 613 2.71 -0.31 -24.17
CA PRO A 613 3.85 -1.24 -24.32
C PRO A 613 5.24 -0.63 -24.04
N ASN A 614 5.39 0.69 -24.16
CA ASN A 614 6.62 1.41 -23.81
C ASN A 614 6.77 1.69 -22.30
N GLY A 615 5.82 1.21 -21.49
CA GLY A 615 5.81 1.40 -20.04
C GLY A 615 5.23 2.74 -19.58
N ARG A 616 4.81 3.62 -20.50
CA ARG A 616 4.06 4.84 -20.15
C ARG A 616 2.63 4.46 -19.78
N GLY A 617 2.13 4.98 -18.67
CA GLY A 617 0.75 4.79 -18.23
C GLY A 617 0.09 6.08 -17.76
N THR A 618 -1.22 6.01 -17.56
CA THR A 618 -2.01 7.09 -16.96
C THR A 618 -2.72 6.58 -15.72
N ILE A 619 -2.91 7.45 -14.73
CA ILE A 619 -3.77 7.23 -13.56
C ILE A 619 -4.81 8.33 -13.54
N SER A 620 -6.07 7.96 -13.36
CA SER A 620 -7.17 8.89 -13.12
C SER A 620 -7.86 8.51 -11.82
N LEU A 621 -7.67 9.33 -10.79
CA LEU A 621 -8.28 9.15 -9.49
C LEU A 621 -9.71 9.71 -9.50
N THR A 622 -10.63 8.96 -8.89
CA THR A 622 -12.00 9.39 -8.57
C THR A 622 -12.16 9.72 -7.09
N SER A 623 -11.25 9.23 -6.26
CA SER A 623 -11.06 9.61 -4.86
C SER A 623 -9.56 9.70 -4.57
N PRO A 624 -9.04 10.78 -3.94
CA PRO A 624 -9.75 12.04 -3.64
C PRO A 624 -10.20 12.78 -4.91
N THR A 625 -10.59 14.05 -4.79
CA THR A 625 -11.05 14.90 -5.91
C THR A 625 -10.28 14.61 -7.20
N MET A 626 -10.98 14.56 -8.33
CA MET A 626 -10.44 14.04 -9.58
C MET A 626 -9.07 14.63 -9.92
N THR A 627 -8.06 13.76 -9.94
CA THR A 627 -6.67 14.10 -10.28
C THR A 627 -6.12 13.10 -11.28
N ASN A 628 -5.34 13.60 -12.24
CA ASN A 628 -4.73 12.83 -13.31
C ASN A 628 -3.21 12.83 -13.18
N ARG A 629 -2.62 11.66 -13.42
CA ARG A 629 -1.17 11.47 -13.42
C ARG A 629 -0.73 10.70 -14.66
N VAL A 630 0.48 10.98 -15.11
CA VAL A 630 1.20 10.15 -16.08
C VAL A 630 2.36 9.49 -15.36
N PHE A 631 2.63 8.22 -15.68
CA PHE A 631 3.73 7.48 -15.08
C PHE A 631 4.53 6.67 -16.09
N TYR A 632 5.74 6.30 -15.71
CA TYR A 632 6.61 5.40 -16.45
C TYR A 632 7.09 4.27 -15.54
N ILE A 633 6.94 3.03 -15.99
CA ILE A 633 7.38 1.83 -15.28
C ILE A 633 8.90 1.72 -15.36
N VAL A 634 9.56 1.67 -14.20
CA VAL A 634 10.98 1.32 -14.08
C VAL A 634 11.12 -0.19 -14.07
N ASN A 635 10.34 -0.89 -13.25
CA ASN A 635 10.29 -2.35 -13.20
C ASN A 635 8.96 -2.83 -12.57
N ASN A 636 8.78 -4.12 -12.34
CA ASN A 636 7.54 -4.68 -11.77
C ASN A 636 7.21 -4.21 -10.33
N SER A 637 8.16 -3.55 -9.67
CA SER A 637 8.11 -3.09 -8.30
C SER A 637 8.27 -1.58 -8.19
N GLU A 638 8.41 -0.85 -9.30
CA GLU A 638 8.66 0.59 -9.26
C GLU A 638 8.15 1.33 -10.50
N PHE A 639 7.51 2.47 -10.26
CA PHE A 639 7.18 3.45 -11.30
C PHE A 639 7.32 4.88 -10.78
N LYS A 640 7.54 5.82 -11.70
CA LYS A 640 7.63 7.26 -11.41
C LYS A 640 6.46 7.98 -12.06
N ALA A 641 5.80 8.88 -11.34
CA ALA A 641 4.63 9.58 -11.83
C ALA A 641 4.69 11.09 -11.60
N VAL A 642 3.98 11.84 -12.45
CA VAL A 642 3.79 13.29 -12.34
C VAL A 642 2.32 13.64 -12.48
N GLY A 643 1.84 14.63 -11.72
CA GLY A 643 0.50 15.20 -11.89
C GLY A 643 0.39 16.00 -13.19
N VAL A 644 -0.69 15.81 -13.95
CA VAL A 644 -0.90 16.44 -15.27
C VAL A 644 -2.16 17.29 -15.35
N ASP A 645 -2.66 17.74 -14.19
CA ASP A 645 -3.75 18.70 -14.12
C ASP A 645 -3.18 20.13 -14.10
N SER A 646 -3.72 21.04 -14.91
CA SER A 646 -3.23 22.43 -14.98
C SER A 646 -3.46 23.23 -13.68
N GLY A 647 -4.33 22.74 -12.79
CA GLY A 647 -4.50 23.28 -11.45
C GLY A 647 -3.43 22.85 -10.45
N ASP A 648 -2.62 21.84 -10.79
CA ASP A 648 -1.51 21.38 -9.96
C ASP A 648 -0.28 22.27 -10.18
N LEU A 649 -0.28 23.44 -9.54
CA LEU A 649 0.83 24.39 -9.57
C LEU A 649 2.06 23.93 -8.76
N LYS A 650 1.91 22.84 -8.00
CA LYS A 650 2.90 22.34 -7.03
C LYS A 650 3.24 20.89 -7.32
N SER A 651 3.45 20.60 -8.61
CA SER A 651 3.65 19.25 -9.09
C SER A 651 4.67 18.48 -8.26
N THR A 652 4.29 17.27 -7.87
CA THR A 652 5.14 16.34 -7.13
C THR A 652 5.55 15.20 -8.03
N LEU A 653 6.85 14.89 -8.04
CA LEU A 653 7.28 13.57 -8.46
C LEU A 653 6.79 12.57 -7.42
N VAL A 654 6.01 11.60 -7.89
CA VAL A 654 5.52 10.53 -7.06
C VAL A 654 6.35 9.29 -7.35
N VAL A 655 6.97 8.79 -6.30
CA VAL A 655 7.71 7.54 -6.32
C VAL A 655 6.79 6.46 -5.76
N SER A 656 6.73 5.34 -6.47
CA SER A 656 5.92 4.20 -6.09
C SER A 656 6.80 2.96 -6.04
N GLN A 657 6.81 2.25 -4.91
CA GLN A 657 7.66 1.08 -4.70
C GLN A 657 6.91 -0.06 -4.01
N ARG A 658 7.25 -1.31 -4.36
CA ARG A 658 6.68 -2.50 -3.74
C ARG A 658 7.35 -2.90 -2.44
#